data_AF-A0A843GFR5-F1
#
_entry.id   AF-A0A843GFR5-F1
#
_cell.length_a   1.000
_cell.length_b   1.000
_cell.length_c   1.000
_cell.angle_alpha   90.00
_cell.angle_beta   90.00
_cell.angle_gamma   90.00
#
_symmetry.space_group_name_H-M   'P 1'
#
loop_
_entity.id
_entity.type
_entity.pdbx_description
1 polymer ?
#
loop_
_entity_poly.entity_id
_entity_poly.type
_entity_poly.pdbx_seq_one_letter_code
_entity_poly.pdbx_strand_id
1 'polypeptide(L)'
;LYMYGVKNGDADYQSMYSSAQSLSAKAIVKNSDFLKDTYIQQKIYKNIAESINKAKLGKIWLHGNYQFMISDPYAQCQAAFGQKPTGLLKTGEIYSGWWKDRVPSGTILDCCRSPMIDISEHNPMDLVYDDLKNEWYQYLPTGVIYNIYDISVFRHSDSDFDGDIVLSTDNEVFIKGSYRDQSMITYEKGAAPTQKINLNNSVKTDLRGLGTGVGGFSNLATTMYAMIEQFDPEKQPEQRAELKHRIKLLREIVGQEIDRIKGTAAPVVPSDWKKVEKIDPEDTDAEKAEKYKHNSMVISKKPYFFRYLYPELNKQFKQYESSYNQMSVSTFGVKLKQLLAKQNKTDAEKKMVRMYQKYSPLITSNCTMNLLCREFEDADFEINFRKDNVSMLPTFEHDFTFDLSKLQLVKAQYQKYSSSKQINVLNHFFDYDENYLTSQKTNDFKTIKFKIADSVCHDIREQLISSGLSPAEILYYCNELSHQYKKFNWAFAWDVLDSQILAFIPQGVTKAPVNIKDISPEEFNSDPQFENSETGEYLGQTYVLKDVSKSYWQAKKDELEREKQLSQIQQEIEALEEQQPQTEEEQEKTEQEIEELVDQFITTATSTVPPKVEEVKQQEQEQEEEPESEPDEEEQEEETTIAEEEKIVYTGDEEWKNYTDEAPFGNRFAEWWDLYKDIDDESSIKKEETKRSSTPKRK
;
A
#
# COMPACT_ATOMS: atom_id res chain seq x y z
N LEU A 1 1.11 6.09 -18.10
CA LEU A 1 1.32 4.80 -17.41
C LEU A 1 2.06 4.98 -16.08
N TYR A 2 3.38 5.27 -16.04
CA TYR A 2 4.11 5.35 -14.76
C TYR A 2 3.54 6.36 -13.73
N MET A 3 3.18 7.58 -14.16
CA MET A 3 2.73 8.64 -13.25
C MET A 3 1.27 8.53 -12.78
N TYR A 4 0.40 7.99 -13.62
CA TYR A 4 -1.05 8.00 -13.42
C TYR A 4 -1.68 6.62 -13.24
N GLY A 5 -0.88 5.57 -13.43
CA GLY A 5 -1.39 4.21 -13.53
C GLY A 5 -2.18 4.00 -14.83
N VAL A 6 -3.06 3.00 -14.74
CA VAL A 6 -4.01 2.59 -15.78
C VAL A 6 -5.34 3.32 -15.54
N LYS A 7 -6.02 3.69 -16.62
CA LYS A 7 -7.36 4.30 -16.59
C LYS A 7 -8.34 3.50 -17.44
N ASN A 8 -9.59 3.52 -17.01
CA ASN A 8 -10.71 2.91 -17.73
C ASN A 8 -11.10 3.75 -18.96
N GLY A 9 -11.91 3.17 -19.84
CA GLY A 9 -12.41 3.78 -21.09
C GLY A 9 -13.12 5.14 -20.91
N ASP A 10 -13.78 5.30 -19.77
CA ASP A 10 -14.59 6.44 -19.36
C ASP A 10 -13.79 7.55 -18.64
N ALA A 11 -12.45 7.44 -18.62
CA ALA A 11 -11.61 8.45 -18.00
C ALA A 11 -11.86 9.85 -18.57
N ASP A 12 -12.02 10.81 -17.67
CA ASP A 12 -12.26 12.22 -17.97
C ASP A 12 -11.24 13.12 -17.25
N TYR A 13 -11.29 14.43 -17.50
CA TYR A 13 -10.39 15.36 -16.82
C TYR A 13 -10.52 15.31 -15.29
N GLN A 14 -11.74 15.26 -14.75
CA GLN A 14 -11.96 15.39 -13.31
C GLN A 14 -11.48 14.15 -12.54
N SER A 15 -11.72 12.95 -13.06
CA SER A 15 -11.20 11.69 -12.52
C SER A 15 -9.67 11.65 -12.60
N MET A 16 -9.08 12.13 -13.70
CA MET A 16 -7.62 12.27 -13.83
C MET A 16 -7.05 13.24 -12.79
N TYR A 17 -7.64 14.42 -12.66
CA TYR A 17 -7.17 15.47 -11.75
C TYR A 17 -7.34 15.09 -10.28
N SER A 18 -8.46 14.44 -9.93
CA SER A 18 -8.75 13.98 -8.57
C SER A 18 -7.85 12.80 -8.16
N SER A 19 -7.55 11.89 -9.09
CA SER A 19 -6.63 10.78 -8.83
C SER A 19 -5.16 11.18 -8.78
N ALA A 20 -4.81 12.40 -9.23
CA ALA A 20 -3.44 12.89 -9.20
C ALA A 20 -3.02 13.29 -7.77
N GLN A 21 -2.32 12.38 -7.08
CA GLN A 21 -1.93 12.55 -5.68
C GLN A 21 -0.84 13.62 -5.44
N SER A 22 -0.08 14.01 -6.46
CA SER A 22 1.04 14.96 -6.29
C SER A 22 0.85 16.24 -7.10
N LEU A 23 1.41 17.34 -6.60
CA LEU A 23 1.43 18.64 -7.28
C LEU A 23 1.96 18.54 -8.73
N SER A 24 3.05 17.79 -8.91
CA SER A 24 3.66 17.55 -10.22
C SER A 24 2.75 16.75 -11.15
N ALA A 25 2.01 15.78 -10.60
CA ALA A 25 1.02 15.02 -11.37
C ALA A 25 -0.16 15.90 -11.78
N LYS A 26 -0.66 16.77 -10.89
CA LYS A 26 -1.72 17.74 -11.19
C LYS A 26 -1.29 18.75 -12.26
N ALA A 27 -0.06 19.24 -12.19
CA ALA A 27 0.52 20.11 -13.22
C ALA A 27 0.51 19.46 -14.61
N ILE A 28 0.93 18.19 -14.72
CA ILE A 28 0.89 17.45 -15.98
C ILE A 28 -0.56 17.16 -16.43
N VAL A 29 -1.52 16.90 -15.50
CA VAL A 29 -2.94 16.71 -15.88
C VAL A 29 -3.49 18.01 -16.45
N LYS A 30 -3.21 19.15 -15.81
CA LYS A 30 -3.65 20.47 -16.26
C LYS A 30 -3.04 20.82 -17.62
N ASN A 31 -1.77 20.50 -17.83
CA ASN A 31 -1.09 20.71 -19.10
C ASN A 31 0.03 19.69 -19.34
N SER A 32 -0.17 18.78 -20.30
CA SER A 32 0.80 17.71 -20.59
C SER A 32 2.17 18.19 -21.05
N ASP A 33 2.33 19.44 -21.50
CA ASP A 33 3.65 20.01 -21.81
C ASP A 33 4.56 20.12 -20.59
N PHE A 34 4.01 20.10 -19.38
CA PHE A 34 4.80 20.05 -18.13
C PHE A 34 5.58 18.73 -17.98
N LEU A 35 5.38 17.73 -18.83
CA LEU A 35 6.31 16.61 -18.97
C LEU A 35 7.71 17.06 -19.46
N LYS A 36 7.84 18.24 -20.08
CA LYS A 36 9.11 18.84 -20.50
C LYS A 36 9.79 19.65 -19.38
N ASP A 37 9.08 19.96 -18.30
CA ASP A 37 9.60 20.75 -17.18
C ASP A 37 10.72 20.01 -16.44
N THR A 38 11.83 20.72 -16.18
CA THR A 38 13.01 20.16 -15.51
C THR A 38 12.72 19.58 -14.13
N TYR A 39 11.94 20.26 -13.29
CA TYR A 39 11.66 19.80 -11.93
C TYR A 39 10.79 18.54 -11.97
N ILE A 40 9.75 18.55 -12.81
CA ILE A 40 8.86 17.41 -12.99
C ILE A 40 9.61 16.20 -13.54
N GLN A 41 10.43 16.39 -14.57
CA GLN A 41 11.26 15.30 -15.09
C GLN A 41 12.19 14.74 -14.02
N GLN A 42 12.91 15.58 -13.27
CA GLN A 42 13.78 15.12 -12.18
C GLN A 42 13.03 14.24 -11.18
N LYS A 43 11.80 14.61 -10.82
CA LYS A 43 10.96 13.84 -9.91
C LYS A 43 10.54 12.50 -10.51
N ILE A 44 10.11 12.49 -11.78
CA ILE A 44 9.80 11.26 -12.51
C ILE A 44 11.01 10.34 -12.55
N TYR A 45 12.17 10.82 -12.99
CA TYR A 45 13.40 10.05 -13.09
C TYR A 45 13.84 9.48 -11.74
N LYS A 46 13.76 10.27 -10.67
CA LYS A 46 14.06 9.81 -9.31
C LYS A 46 13.11 8.71 -8.86
N ASN A 47 11.80 8.88 -9.11
CA ASN A 47 10.82 7.86 -8.78
C ASN A 47 11.09 6.56 -9.55
N ILE A 48 11.39 6.62 -10.85
CA ILE A 48 11.71 5.43 -11.66
C ILE A 48 12.97 4.74 -11.10
N ALA A 49 14.03 5.49 -10.81
CA ALA A 49 15.25 4.95 -10.21
C ALA A 49 14.98 4.29 -8.85
N GLU A 50 14.12 4.89 -8.02
CA GLU A 50 13.68 4.31 -6.75
C GLU A 50 12.85 3.04 -6.95
N SER A 51 11.95 3.00 -7.94
CA SER A 51 11.19 1.80 -8.31
C SER A 51 12.12 0.67 -8.73
N ILE A 52 13.14 0.94 -9.54
CA ILE A 52 14.15 -0.07 -9.94
C ILE A 52 14.95 -0.55 -8.72
N ASN A 53 15.37 0.35 -7.83
CA ASN A 53 16.06 -0.06 -6.61
C ASN A 53 15.17 -0.90 -5.68
N LYS A 54 13.86 -0.62 -5.63
CA LYS A 54 12.88 -1.45 -4.91
C LYS A 54 12.70 -2.81 -5.59
N ALA A 55 12.68 -2.86 -6.93
CA ALA A 55 12.60 -4.11 -7.68
C ALA A 55 13.82 -5.01 -7.44
N LYS A 56 15.02 -4.43 -7.29
CA LYS A 56 16.24 -5.15 -6.85
C LYS A 56 16.14 -5.76 -5.45
N LEU A 57 15.17 -5.31 -4.64
CA LEU A 57 14.82 -5.89 -3.34
C LEU A 57 13.65 -6.89 -3.42
N GLY A 58 13.19 -7.23 -4.62
CA GLY A 58 12.03 -8.10 -4.84
C GLY A 58 10.68 -7.43 -4.69
N LYS A 59 10.62 -6.09 -4.63
CA LYS A 59 9.35 -5.36 -4.68
C LYS A 59 8.88 -5.22 -6.12
N ILE A 60 8.34 -6.31 -6.65
CA ILE A 60 7.83 -6.42 -8.00
C ILE A 60 6.31 -6.26 -8.02
N TRP A 61 5.78 -5.74 -9.12
CA TRP A 61 4.34 -5.65 -9.33
C TRP A 61 3.83 -6.97 -9.90
N LEU A 62 2.68 -7.41 -9.41
CA LEU A 62 1.99 -8.61 -9.84
C LEU A 62 0.49 -8.31 -9.96
N HIS A 63 -0.22 -9.09 -10.77
CA HIS A 63 -1.68 -9.01 -10.83
C HIS A 63 -2.27 -9.71 -9.60
N GLY A 64 -2.89 -8.91 -8.73
CA GLY A 64 -3.39 -9.37 -7.43
C GLY A 64 -3.58 -8.21 -6.47
N ASN A 65 -4.10 -8.50 -5.30
CA ASN A 65 -4.38 -7.50 -4.28
C ASN A 65 -4.36 -8.09 -2.86
N TYR A 66 -4.29 -7.20 -1.87
CA TYR A 66 -4.56 -7.55 -0.48
C TYR A 66 -6.02 -7.29 -0.16
N GLN A 67 -6.69 -8.28 0.42
CA GLN A 67 -8.10 -8.20 0.83
C GLN A 67 -8.28 -8.79 2.22
N PHE A 68 -9.33 -8.37 2.94
CA PHE A 68 -9.67 -8.98 4.22
C PHE A 68 -10.02 -10.46 4.05
N MET A 69 -9.56 -11.27 4.99
CA MET A 69 -10.00 -12.64 5.16
C MET A 69 -11.37 -12.62 5.82
N ILE A 70 -12.34 -13.31 5.23
CA ILE A 70 -13.71 -13.41 5.72
C ILE A 70 -14.04 -14.89 5.88
N SER A 71 -14.54 -15.28 7.05
CA SER A 71 -15.11 -16.61 7.26
C SER A 71 -16.49 -16.66 6.60
N ASP A 72 -16.88 -17.80 6.03
CA ASP A 72 -18.14 -17.98 5.29
C ASP A 72 -19.35 -17.37 6.04
N PRO A 73 -19.88 -16.22 5.58
CA PRO A 73 -21.00 -15.55 6.24
C PRO A 73 -22.27 -16.39 6.23
N TYR A 74 -22.46 -17.23 5.20
CA TYR A 74 -23.62 -18.11 5.11
C TYR A 74 -23.59 -19.17 6.23
N ALA A 75 -22.41 -19.76 6.48
CA ALA A 75 -22.22 -20.68 7.59
C ALA A 75 -22.44 -20.00 8.95
N GLN A 76 -22.02 -18.75 9.10
CA GLN A 76 -22.25 -17.96 10.32
C GLN A 76 -23.75 -17.71 10.55
N CYS A 77 -24.48 -17.33 9.50
CA CYS A 77 -25.93 -17.17 9.57
C CYS A 77 -26.63 -18.49 9.91
N GLN A 78 -26.25 -19.61 9.26
CA GLN A 78 -26.79 -20.93 9.60
C GLN A 78 -26.62 -21.24 11.09
N ALA A 79 -25.42 -21.03 11.65
CA ALA A 79 -25.16 -21.23 13.06
C ALA A 79 -26.05 -20.32 13.95
N ALA A 80 -26.15 -19.04 13.61
CA ALA A 80 -26.96 -18.07 14.34
C ALA A 80 -28.46 -18.43 14.37
N PHE A 81 -28.96 -19.03 13.27
CA PHE A 81 -30.34 -19.51 13.16
C PHE A 81 -30.55 -20.95 13.66
N GLY A 82 -29.56 -21.55 14.34
CA GLY A 82 -29.66 -22.91 14.89
C GLY A 82 -29.65 -24.03 13.83
N GLN A 83 -29.25 -23.71 12.59
CA GLN A 83 -29.06 -24.68 11.52
C GLN A 83 -27.64 -25.28 11.57
N LYS A 84 -27.46 -26.45 10.93
CA LYS A 84 -26.13 -27.06 10.79
C LYS A 84 -25.25 -26.17 9.89
N PRO A 85 -24.10 -25.66 10.37
CA PRO A 85 -23.20 -24.86 9.54
C PRO A 85 -22.61 -25.72 8.43
N THR A 86 -23.02 -25.43 7.20
CA THR A 86 -22.53 -26.10 5.99
C THR A 86 -21.82 -25.11 5.06
N GLY A 87 -22.16 -23.82 5.11
CA GLY A 87 -21.57 -22.84 4.22
C GLY A 87 -21.92 -23.10 2.74
N LEU A 88 -21.32 -22.32 1.84
CA LEU A 88 -21.49 -22.48 0.39
C LEU A 88 -20.22 -22.93 -0.33
N LEU A 89 -19.08 -22.90 0.36
CA LEU A 89 -17.76 -23.22 -0.18
C LEU A 89 -17.24 -24.57 0.35
N LYS A 90 -16.60 -25.36 -0.51
CA LYS A 90 -15.96 -26.64 -0.16
C LYS A 90 -14.48 -26.44 0.18
N THR A 91 -13.83 -27.49 0.68
CA THR A 91 -12.38 -27.53 0.90
C THR A 91 -11.60 -27.07 -0.34
N GLY A 92 -10.66 -26.14 -0.15
CA GLY A 92 -9.84 -25.58 -1.23
C GLY A 92 -10.54 -24.52 -2.09
N GLU A 93 -11.80 -24.20 -1.82
CA GLU A 93 -12.56 -23.17 -2.53
C GLU A 93 -12.57 -21.84 -1.76
N ILE A 94 -12.57 -20.75 -2.53
CA ILE A 94 -12.77 -19.37 -2.04
C ILE A 94 -13.73 -18.60 -2.94
N TYR A 95 -14.33 -17.54 -2.40
CA TYR A 95 -15.08 -16.54 -3.17
C TYR A 95 -14.48 -15.14 -2.97
N SER A 96 -14.49 -14.32 -4.01
CA SER A 96 -14.15 -12.90 -3.90
C SER A 96 -14.87 -12.11 -4.99
N GLY A 97 -15.69 -11.13 -4.60
CA GLY A 97 -16.40 -10.26 -5.55
C GLY A 97 -15.43 -9.55 -6.50
N TRP A 98 -14.30 -9.08 -5.97
CA TRP A 98 -13.27 -8.42 -6.77
C TRP A 98 -12.68 -9.32 -7.87
N TRP A 99 -12.41 -10.59 -7.55
CA TRP A 99 -11.87 -11.55 -8.52
C TRP A 99 -12.92 -12.06 -9.49
N LYS A 100 -14.16 -12.27 -9.03
CA LYS A 100 -15.27 -12.73 -9.86
C LYS A 100 -15.45 -11.87 -11.11
N ASP A 101 -15.33 -10.55 -10.96
CA ASP A 101 -15.51 -9.60 -12.05
C ASP A 101 -14.32 -9.56 -13.03
N ARG A 102 -13.24 -10.31 -12.77
CA ARG A 102 -11.95 -10.20 -13.47
C ARG A 102 -11.46 -11.51 -14.09
N VAL A 103 -11.77 -12.65 -13.48
CA VAL A 103 -11.30 -13.96 -13.91
C VAL A 103 -12.43 -14.98 -13.85
N PRO A 104 -12.42 -16.01 -14.72
CA PRO A 104 -13.47 -17.03 -14.73
C PRO A 104 -13.49 -17.87 -13.44
N SER A 105 -14.66 -18.39 -13.10
CA SER A 105 -14.84 -19.40 -12.05
C SER A 105 -13.96 -20.63 -12.34
N GLY A 106 -13.38 -21.21 -11.31
CA GLY A 106 -12.36 -22.26 -11.38
C GLY A 106 -10.93 -21.74 -11.58
N THR A 107 -10.70 -20.42 -11.60
CA THR A 107 -9.33 -19.87 -11.63
C THR A 107 -8.64 -20.15 -10.30
N ILE A 108 -7.44 -20.73 -10.36
CA ILE A 108 -6.60 -20.94 -9.17
C ILE A 108 -5.95 -19.61 -8.78
N LEU A 109 -6.12 -19.22 -7.53
CA LEU A 109 -5.46 -18.07 -6.92
C LEU A 109 -4.51 -18.56 -5.82
N ASP A 110 -3.25 -18.12 -5.87
CA ASP A 110 -2.32 -18.32 -4.76
C ASP A 110 -2.56 -17.25 -3.69
N CYS A 111 -2.97 -17.71 -2.50
CA CYS A 111 -3.22 -16.86 -1.36
C CYS A 111 -2.07 -16.94 -0.36
N CYS A 112 -1.61 -15.78 0.11
CA CYS A 112 -0.41 -15.64 0.92
C CYS A 112 -0.61 -14.56 1.99
N ARG A 113 -0.28 -14.85 3.25
CA ARG A 113 -0.34 -13.84 4.32
C ARG A 113 1.06 -13.42 4.74
N SER A 114 1.25 -12.11 4.90
CA SER A 114 2.52 -11.58 5.38
C SER A 114 2.58 -11.57 6.91
N PRO A 115 3.75 -11.83 7.52
CA PRO A 115 5.02 -12.23 6.88
C PRO A 115 5.09 -13.75 6.62
N MET A 116 5.58 -14.13 5.44
CA MET A 116 5.91 -15.53 5.13
C MET A 116 7.37 -15.84 5.47
N ILE A 117 7.60 -16.99 6.07
CA ILE A 117 8.91 -17.50 6.50
C ILE A 117 9.25 -18.79 5.78
N ASP A 118 8.30 -19.71 5.62
CA ASP A 118 8.48 -21.00 4.95
C ASP A 118 7.66 -21.07 3.65
N ILE A 119 8.11 -21.94 2.74
CA ILE A 119 7.45 -22.19 1.46
C ILE A 119 6.08 -22.86 1.58
N SER A 120 5.76 -23.49 2.73
CA SER A 120 4.46 -24.13 2.99
C SER A 120 3.30 -23.13 3.16
N GLU A 121 3.60 -21.84 3.29
CA GLU A 121 2.63 -20.78 3.60
C GLU A 121 1.94 -20.20 2.34
N HIS A 122 2.33 -20.68 1.17
CA HIS A 122 1.57 -20.52 -0.08
C HIS A 122 0.34 -21.42 -0.07
N ASN A 123 -0.84 -20.89 -0.38
CA ASN A 123 -2.10 -21.62 -0.37
C ASN A 123 -2.89 -21.36 -1.67
N PRO A 124 -2.66 -22.16 -2.72
CA PRO A 124 -3.45 -22.11 -3.95
C PRO A 124 -4.84 -22.65 -3.71
N MET A 125 -5.85 -21.86 -4.06
CA MET A 125 -7.27 -22.17 -3.89
C MET A 125 -8.06 -21.84 -5.15
N ASP A 126 -9.17 -22.53 -5.35
CA ASP A 126 -10.04 -22.34 -6.49
C ASP A 126 -11.04 -21.20 -6.22
N LEU A 127 -11.03 -20.17 -7.07
CA LEU A 127 -12.07 -19.15 -7.05
C LEU A 127 -13.36 -19.75 -7.62
N VAL A 128 -14.40 -19.87 -6.81
CA VAL A 128 -15.69 -20.41 -7.24
C VAL A 128 -16.82 -19.42 -7.04
N TYR A 129 -17.70 -19.35 -8.01
CA TYR A 129 -18.95 -18.59 -7.92
C TYR A 129 -20.00 -19.23 -8.83
N ASP A 130 -21.25 -19.16 -8.37
CA ASP A 130 -22.48 -19.63 -9.03
C ASP A 130 -23.64 -18.73 -8.57
N ASP A 131 -24.85 -18.97 -9.08
CA ASP A 131 -26.03 -18.14 -8.79
C ASP A 131 -26.30 -18.03 -7.28
N LEU A 132 -26.17 -19.13 -6.54
CA LEU A 132 -26.42 -19.15 -5.09
C LEU A 132 -25.34 -18.37 -4.32
N LYS A 133 -24.06 -18.60 -4.61
CA LYS A 133 -22.96 -17.83 -3.99
C LYS A 133 -23.07 -16.34 -4.33
N ASN A 134 -23.45 -16.02 -5.56
CA ASN A 134 -23.64 -14.65 -6.01
C ASN A 134 -24.79 -13.98 -5.26
N GLU A 135 -25.90 -14.68 -5.06
CA GLU A 135 -27.05 -14.17 -4.30
C GLU A 135 -26.65 -13.83 -2.85
N TRP A 136 -26.00 -14.75 -2.15
CA TRP A 136 -25.67 -14.54 -0.73
C TRP A 136 -24.48 -13.62 -0.51
N TYR A 137 -23.52 -13.59 -1.42
CA TYR A 137 -22.29 -12.79 -1.27
C TYR A 137 -22.29 -11.48 -2.08
N GLN A 138 -23.40 -11.09 -2.73
CA GLN A 138 -23.48 -9.88 -3.56
C GLN A 138 -23.10 -8.58 -2.83
N TYR A 139 -23.38 -8.51 -1.53
CA TYR A 139 -23.08 -7.34 -0.69
C TYR A 139 -21.62 -7.26 -0.24
N LEU A 140 -20.77 -8.22 -0.66
CA LEU A 140 -19.35 -8.28 -0.37
C LEU A 140 -18.53 -8.04 -1.65
N PRO A 141 -18.43 -6.79 -2.12
CA PRO A 141 -17.70 -6.45 -3.36
C PRO A 141 -16.19 -6.67 -3.22
N THR A 142 -15.68 -6.73 -1.98
CA THR A 142 -14.27 -6.96 -1.65
C THR A 142 -14.15 -7.90 -0.47
N GLY A 143 -13.00 -8.56 -0.34
CA GLY A 143 -12.76 -9.61 0.64
C GLY A 143 -12.55 -10.95 -0.04
N VAL A 144 -11.86 -11.86 0.66
CA VAL A 144 -11.75 -13.26 0.27
C VAL A 144 -12.51 -14.07 1.31
N ILE A 145 -13.61 -14.68 0.88
CA ILE A 145 -14.41 -15.57 1.70
C ILE A 145 -13.80 -16.97 1.64
N TYR A 146 -13.48 -17.50 2.81
CA TYR A 146 -12.89 -18.81 2.99
C TYR A 146 -13.95 -19.84 3.36
N ASN A 147 -13.77 -21.07 2.88
CA ASN A 147 -14.54 -22.22 3.33
C ASN A 147 -14.27 -22.54 4.81
N ILE A 148 -15.20 -23.29 5.43
CA ILE A 148 -15.13 -23.67 6.85
C ILE A 148 -14.54 -25.08 7.08
N TYR A 149 -14.00 -25.72 6.04
CA TYR A 149 -13.68 -27.14 6.04
C TYR A 149 -12.18 -27.46 6.04
N ASP A 150 -11.31 -26.46 5.86
CA ASP A 150 -9.89 -26.70 5.67
C ASP A 150 -8.96 -25.88 6.59
N ILE A 151 -7.66 -26.07 6.39
CA ILE A 151 -6.59 -25.53 7.21
C ILE A 151 -5.99 -24.24 6.65
N SER A 152 -6.72 -23.52 5.78
CA SER A 152 -6.21 -22.31 5.12
C SER A 152 -5.69 -21.29 6.12
N VAL A 153 -6.39 -21.12 7.24
CA VAL A 153 -6.02 -20.23 8.34
C VAL A 153 -4.65 -20.59 8.94
N PHE A 154 -4.37 -21.89 9.13
CA PHE A 154 -3.06 -22.35 9.60
C PHE A 154 -1.96 -22.13 8.55
N ARG A 155 -2.26 -22.39 7.27
CA ARG A 155 -1.33 -22.13 6.15
C ARG A 155 -0.99 -20.64 6.03
N HIS A 156 -1.93 -19.78 6.33
CA HIS A 156 -1.76 -18.33 6.38
C HIS A 156 -1.10 -17.85 7.69
N SER A 157 -0.07 -18.57 8.14
CA SER A 157 0.72 -18.21 9.32
C SER A 157 -0.09 -18.14 10.62
N ASP A 158 -0.95 -19.15 10.87
CA ASP A 158 -1.87 -19.19 12.03
C ASP A 158 -2.75 -17.93 12.15
N SER A 159 -3.31 -17.47 11.02
CA SER A 159 -4.19 -16.30 10.94
C SER A 159 -5.50 -16.51 11.69
N ASP A 160 -6.38 -15.53 11.62
CA ASP A 160 -7.81 -15.69 11.89
C ASP A 160 -8.63 -14.71 11.03
N PHE A 161 -9.80 -14.30 11.50
CA PHE A 161 -10.73 -13.42 10.79
C PHE A 161 -10.98 -12.10 11.54
N ASP A 162 -10.07 -11.67 12.42
CA ASP A 162 -10.21 -10.47 13.26
C ASP A 162 -9.81 -9.14 12.58
N GLY A 163 -9.53 -9.19 11.27
CA GLY A 163 -8.96 -8.09 10.48
C GLY A 163 -7.74 -8.49 9.66
N ASP A 164 -7.35 -9.76 9.70
CA ASP A 164 -6.28 -10.30 8.88
C ASP A 164 -6.53 -10.10 7.37
N ILE A 165 -5.46 -9.74 6.66
CA ILE A 165 -5.46 -9.52 5.22
C ILE A 165 -4.60 -10.55 4.50
N VAL A 166 -5.05 -10.99 3.34
CA VAL A 166 -4.36 -11.96 2.48
C VAL A 166 -4.06 -11.34 1.12
N LEU A 167 -2.85 -11.58 0.63
CA LEU A 167 -2.51 -11.37 -0.78
C LEU A 167 -3.12 -12.52 -1.58
N SER A 168 -3.86 -12.22 -2.64
CA SER A 168 -4.29 -13.22 -3.63
C SER A 168 -3.76 -12.85 -5.01
N THR A 169 -3.34 -13.84 -5.80
CA THR A 169 -2.82 -13.63 -7.16
C THR A 169 -3.08 -14.83 -8.08
N ASP A 170 -3.38 -14.56 -9.34
CA ASP A 170 -3.47 -15.55 -10.43
C ASP A 170 -2.10 -15.79 -11.12
N ASN A 171 -1.01 -15.27 -10.56
CA ASN A 171 0.30 -15.35 -11.18
C ASN A 171 0.81 -16.79 -11.25
N GLU A 172 1.02 -17.30 -12.46
CA GLU A 172 1.44 -18.69 -12.67
C GLU A 172 2.76 -19.07 -11.99
N VAL A 173 3.70 -18.13 -11.80
CA VAL A 173 4.98 -18.43 -11.15
C VAL A 173 4.77 -18.73 -9.67
N PHE A 174 3.87 -18.01 -9.01
CA PHE A 174 3.47 -18.25 -7.62
C PHE A 174 2.73 -19.57 -7.50
N ILE A 175 1.74 -19.79 -8.37
CA ILE A 175 0.94 -21.03 -8.38
C ILE A 175 1.82 -22.27 -8.65
N LYS A 176 2.76 -22.22 -9.60
CA LYS A 176 3.69 -23.33 -9.88
C LYS A 176 4.75 -23.49 -8.79
N GLY A 177 5.14 -22.39 -8.16
CA GLY A 177 6.08 -22.35 -7.05
C GLY A 177 5.48 -22.72 -5.70
N SER A 178 4.15 -22.90 -5.63
CA SER A 178 3.46 -23.30 -4.41
C SER A 178 3.81 -24.74 -4.04
N TYR A 179 4.42 -24.94 -2.88
CA TYR A 179 4.78 -26.26 -2.38
C TYR A 179 3.58 -26.91 -1.67
N ARG A 180 2.49 -27.15 -2.43
CA ARG A 180 1.16 -27.55 -1.93
C ARG A 180 1.21 -28.75 -0.98
N ASP A 181 2.07 -29.70 -1.28
CA ASP A 181 2.20 -30.96 -0.54
C ASP A 181 3.04 -30.85 0.74
N GLN A 182 3.59 -29.67 1.06
CA GLN A 182 4.30 -29.48 2.32
C GLN A 182 3.31 -29.38 3.48
N SER A 183 3.64 -30.08 4.57
CA SER A 183 2.95 -29.95 5.85
C SER A 183 3.06 -28.52 6.35
N MET A 184 1.96 -28.00 6.88
CA MET A 184 1.93 -26.71 7.55
C MET A 184 2.76 -26.74 8.83
N ILE A 185 3.25 -25.56 9.21
CA ILE A 185 4.05 -25.36 10.43
C ILE A 185 3.22 -24.53 11.39
N THR A 186 2.88 -25.11 12.52
CA THR A 186 2.20 -24.46 13.65
C THR A 186 2.90 -24.85 14.95
N TYR A 187 2.48 -24.27 16.06
CA TYR A 187 3.05 -24.51 17.38
C TYR A 187 1.96 -24.44 18.46
N GLU A 188 2.23 -25.04 19.61
CA GLU A 188 1.33 -24.98 20.75
C GLU A 188 1.31 -23.54 21.33
N LYS A 189 0.17 -22.87 21.17
CA LYS A 189 -0.04 -21.51 21.67
C LYS A 189 -0.24 -21.56 23.19
N GLY A 190 0.66 -20.92 23.94
CA GLY A 190 0.50 -20.76 25.39
C GLY A 190 -0.70 -19.86 25.72
N ALA A 191 -1.47 -20.21 26.75
CA ALA A 191 -2.59 -19.38 27.20
C ALA A 191 -2.08 -18.02 27.71
N ALA A 192 -2.63 -16.93 27.17
CA ALA A 192 -2.34 -15.60 27.66
C ALA A 192 -2.93 -15.43 29.07
N PRO A 193 -2.18 -14.86 30.04
CA PRO A 193 -2.69 -14.67 31.39
C PRO A 193 -3.82 -13.62 31.39
N THR A 194 -4.94 -13.91 32.02
CA THR A 194 -6.04 -12.95 32.20
C THR A 194 -5.57 -11.76 33.03
N GLN A 195 -5.79 -10.54 32.55
CA GLN A 195 -5.42 -9.30 33.23
C GLN A 195 -6.64 -8.40 33.46
N LYS A 196 -6.68 -7.69 34.59
CA LYS A 196 -7.69 -6.65 34.83
C LYS A 196 -7.45 -5.46 33.91
N ILE A 197 -8.51 -4.92 33.31
CA ILE A 197 -8.46 -3.70 32.49
C ILE A 197 -8.17 -2.51 33.42
N ASN A 198 -6.97 -1.92 33.32
CA ASN A 198 -6.57 -0.69 34.01
C ASN A 198 -5.35 -0.06 33.30
N LEU A 199 -5.12 1.23 33.56
CA LEU A 199 -4.07 2.01 32.89
C LEU A 199 -2.66 1.39 33.03
N ASN A 200 -2.31 0.86 34.19
CA ASN A 200 -0.98 0.26 34.40
C ASN A 200 -0.77 -0.98 33.53
N ASN A 201 -1.79 -1.84 33.43
CA ASN A 201 -1.75 -3.02 32.56
C ASN A 201 -1.78 -2.63 31.07
N SER A 202 -2.53 -1.60 30.69
CA SER A 202 -2.50 -1.05 29.32
C SER A 202 -1.10 -0.56 28.97
N VAL A 203 -0.49 0.30 29.79
CA VAL A 203 0.89 0.80 29.57
C VAL A 203 1.90 -0.34 29.48
N LYS A 204 1.81 -1.36 30.35
CA LYS A 204 2.69 -2.54 30.26
C LYS A 204 2.48 -3.35 28.98
N THR A 205 1.26 -3.43 28.48
CA THR A 205 0.95 -4.10 27.21
C THR A 205 1.53 -3.32 26.04
N ASP A 206 1.34 -2.00 26.02
CA ASP A 206 1.92 -1.14 24.99
C ASP A 206 3.44 -1.24 24.95
N LEU A 207 4.09 -1.17 26.13
CA LEU A 207 5.55 -1.31 26.24
C LEU A 207 6.05 -2.69 25.75
N ARG A 208 5.27 -3.76 25.93
CA ARG A 208 5.60 -5.10 25.38
C ARG A 208 5.48 -5.15 23.86
N GLY A 209 4.59 -4.36 23.28
CA GLY A 209 4.43 -4.21 21.83
C GLY A 209 5.57 -3.45 21.16
N LEU A 210 6.34 -2.65 21.91
CA LEU A 210 7.48 -1.93 21.36
C LEU A 210 8.67 -2.85 21.05
N GLY A 211 9.29 -2.66 19.88
CA GLY A 211 10.56 -3.32 19.53
C GLY A 211 10.43 -4.81 19.20
N THR A 212 9.46 -5.16 18.36
CA THR A 212 9.27 -6.56 17.94
C THR A 212 10.48 -7.09 17.16
N GLY A 213 10.85 -8.34 17.44
CA GLY A 213 11.95 -9.08 16.83
C GLY A 213 11.59 -9.74 15.49
N VAL A 214 10.31 -9.67 15.08
CA VAL A 214 9.78 -10.32 13.86
C VAL A 214 10.63 -10.03 12.63
N GLY A 215 10.96 -8.75 12.38
CA GLY A 215 11.81 -8.35 11.26
C GLY A 215 13.26 -8.85 11.37
N GLY A 216 13.76 -9.06 12.59
CA GLY A 216 15.07 -9.67 12.83
C GLY A 216 15.07 -11.15 12.47
N PHE A 217 14.03 -11.90 12.87
CA PHE A 217 13.89 -13.33 12.61
C PHE A 217 13.62 -13.63 11.13
N SER A 218 12.77 -12.85 10.45
CA SER A 218 12.53 -13.02 9.01
C SER A 218 13.78 -12.75 8.16
N ASN A 219 14.63 -11.81 8.58
CA ASN A 219 15.93 -11.57 7.96
C ASN A 219 16.90 -12.76 8.14
N LEU A 220 16.81 -13.51 9.24
CA LEU A 220 17.58 -14.75 9.41
C LEU A 220 17.13 -15.81 8.41
N ALA A 221 15.81 -16.01 8.26
CA ALA A 221 15.26 -16.96 7.28
C ALA A 221 15.69 -16.58 5.86
N THR A 222 15.57 -15.30 5.50
CA THR A 222 16.05 -14.75 4.21
C THR A 222 17.54 -15.04 3.98
N THR A 223 18.34 -14.93 5.04
CA THR A 223 19.78 -15.24 4.98
C THR A 223 20.01 -16.73 4.77
N MET A 224 19.29 -17.61 5.47
CA MET A 224 19.39 -19.06 5.31
C MET A 224 19.00 -19.51 3.90
N TYR A 225 17.95 -18.94 3.29
CA TYR A 225 17.62 -19.18 1.88
C TYR A 225 18.77 -18.82 0.95
N ALA A 226 19.48 -17.72 1.22
CA ALA A 226 20.68 -17.38 0.46
C ALA A 226 21.83 -18.36 0.70
N MET A 227 22.00 -18.85 1.94
CA MET A 227 23.06 -19.79 2.30
C MET A 227 22.86 -21.18 1.70
N ILE A 228 21.62 -21.67 1.57
CA ILE A 228 21.32 -22.98 0.97
C ILE A 228 22.00 -23.13 -0.41
N GLU A 229 21.96 -22.07 -1.23
CA GLU A 229 22.56 -22.04 -2.56
C GLU A 229 24.09 -21.89 -2.59
N GLN A 230 24.75 -21.89 -1.42
CA GLN A 230 26.21 -22.01 -1.31
C GLN A 230 26.66 -23.48 -1.23
N PHE A 231 25.73 -24.40 -0.94
CA PHE A 231 26.01 -25.81 -0.76
C PHE A 231 25.58 -26.63 -1.97
N ASP A 232 26.45 -27.51 -2.43
CA ASP A 232 26.17 -28.41 -3.55
C ASP A 232 25.10 -29.45 -3.14
N PRO A 233 24.01 -29.64 -3.92
CA PRO A 233 22.94 -30.57 -3.57
C PRO A 233 23.38 -32.02 -3.40
N GLU A 234 24.36 -32.48 -4.17
CA GLU A 234 24.83 -33.87 -4.16
C GLU A 234 25.93 -34.07 -3.12
N LYS A 235 26.83 -33.09 -2.97
CA LYS A 235 28.00 -33.22 -2.09
C LYS A 235 27.73 -32.75 -0.66
N GLN A 236 26.75 -31.87 -0.46
CA GLN A 236 26.47 -31.24 0.83
C GLN A 236 24.95 -31.24 1.16
N PRO A 237 24.25 -32.40 1.02
CA PRO A 237 22.82 -32.47 1.26
C PRO A 237 22.45 -32.21 2.72
N GLU A 238 23.30 -32.60 3.67
CA GLU A 238 23.06 -32.44 5.10
C GLU A 238 23.00 -30.97 5.52
N GLN A 239 23.94 -30.13 5.04
CA GLN A 239 23.92 -28.70 5.33
C GLN A 239 22.66 -28.02 4.77
N ARG A 240 22.23 -28.42 3.56
CA ARG A 240 21.01 -27.91 2.95
C ARG A 240 19.77 -28.32 3.74
N ALA A 241 19.70 -29.57 4.18
CA ALA A 241 18.60 -30.09 4.99
C ALA A 241 18.52 -29.39 6.35
N GLU A 242 19.66 -29.20 7.01
CA GLU A 242 19.77 -28.48 8.28
C GLU A 242 19.31 -27.03 8.15
N LEU A 243 19.76 -26.30 7.12
CA LEU A 243 19.29 -24.92 6.89
C LEU A 243 17.79 -24.83 6.63
N LYS A 244 17.22 -25.78 5.87
CA LYS A 244 15.76 -25.87 5.68
C LYS A 244 15.04 -26.15 6.99
N HIS A 245 15.57 -27.05 7.82
CA HIS A 245 15.01 -27.33 9.14
C HIS A 245 15.02 -26.09 10.04
N ARG A 246 16.12 -25.33 10.06
CA ARG A 246 16.22 -24.06 10.79
C ARG A 246 15.21 -23.01 10.31
N ILE A 247 14.92 -22.95 9.01
CA ILE A 247 13.85 -22.07 8.46
C ILE A 247 12.48 -22.47 9.02
N LYS A 248 12.18 -23.78 9.08
CA LYS A 248 10.93 -24.26 9.70
C LYS A 248 10.83 -23.87 11.18
N LEU A 249 11.91 -24.01 11.94
CA LEU A 249 11.98 -23.55 13.33
C LEU A 249 11.85 -22.03 13.46
N LEU A 250 12.36 -21.26 12.49
CA LEU A 250 12.17 -19.80 12.48
C LEU A 250 10.71 -19.41 12.27
N ARG A 251 9.90 -20.19 11.54
CA ARG A 251 8.46 -19.94 11.43
C ARG A 251 7.77 -20.09 12.79
N GLU A 252 8.10 -21.12 13.55
CA GLU A 252 7.62 -21.25 14.93
C GLU A 252 8.04 -20.04 15.79
N ILE A 253 9.34 -19.68 15.77
CA ILE A 253 9.88 -18.55 16.53
C ILE A 253 9.19 -17.22 16.17
N VAL A 254 8.90 -17.00 14.89
CA VAL A 254 8.20 -15.78 14.44
C VAL A 254 6.76 -15.74 14.97
N GLY A 255 6.04 -16.87 14.97
CA GLY A 255 4.71 -16.94 15.55
C GLY A 255 4.74 -16.65 17.06
N GLN A 256 5.65 -17.30 17.79
CA GLN A 256 5.84 -17.06 19.23
C GLN A 256 6.17 -15.60 19.54
N GLU A 257 6.97 -14.93 18.71
CA GLU A 257 7.31 -13.52 18.87
C GLU A 257 6.10 -12.59 18.69
N ILE A 258 5.17 -12.94 17.79
CA ILE A 258 3.91 -12.19 17.61
C ILE A 258 3.02 -12.38 18.85
N ASP A 259 2.86 -13.62 19.31
CA ASP A 259 2.05 -13.94 20.49
C ASP A 259 2.65 -13.40 21.80
N ARG A 260 3.97 -13.12 21.84
CA ARG A 260 4.64 -12.50 23.01
C ARG A 260 3.95 -11.22 23.48
N ILE A 261 3.37 -10.46 22.57
CA ILE A 261 2.63 -9.22 22.89
C ILE A 261 1.42 -9.54 23.80
N LYS A 262 0.78 -10.70 23.59
CA LYS A 262 -0.32 -11.21 24.43
C LYS A 262 0.16 -11.63 25.83
N GLY A 263 1.46 -11.73 26.05
CA GLY A 263 2.07 -12.02 27.36
C GLY A 263 2.68 -13.41 27.48
N THR A 264 2.87 -14.11 26.37
CA THR A 264 3.63 -15.35 26.32
C THR A 264 5.14 -15.08 26.43
N ALA A 265 5.93 -16.14 26.66
CA ALA A 265 7.38 -16.02 26.78
C ALA A 265 8.03 -15.57 25.46
N ALA A 266 9.12 -14.80 25.57
CA ALA A 266 9.89 -14.42 24.39
C ALA A 266 10.59 -15.65 23.79
N PRO A 267 10.52 -15.86 22.47
CA PRO A 267 11.24 -16.95 21.84
C PRO A 267 12.75 -16.68 21.84
N VAL A 268 13.54 -17.76 21.83
CA VAL A 268 15.01 -17.68 21.80
C VAL A 268 15.51 -18.38 20.56
N VAL A 269 16.25 -17.64 19.71
CA VAL A 269 16.97 -18.24 18.60
C VAL A 269 18.19 -18.98 19.15
N PRO A 270 18.44 -20.24 18.73
CA PRO A 270 19.63 -20.97 19.15
C PRO A 270 20.93 -20.18 18.88
N SER A 271 21.73 -19.99 19.94
CA SER A 271 22.97 -19.19 19.90
C SER A 271 23.95 -19.73 18.87
N ASP A 272 23.95 -21.04 18.67
CA ASP A 272 24.94 -21.74 17.86
C ASP A 272 24.77 -21.42 16.37
N TRP A 273 23.59 -20.97 15.94
CA TRP A 273 23.37 -20.49 14.57
C TRP A 273 24.18 -19.24 14.22
N LYS A 274 24.64 -18.49 15.24
CA LYS A 274 25.42 -17.25 15.09
C LYS A 274 26.85 -17.37 15.61
N LYS A 275 27.18 -18.44 16.34
CA LYS A 275 28.47 -18.61 17.00
C LYS A 275 29.38 -19.55 16.21
N VAL A 276 30.51 -19.01 15.79
CA VAL A 276 31.59 -19.79 15.17
C VAL A 276 32.32 -20.58 16.25
N GLU A 277 32.53 -21.86 16.00
CA GLU A 277 33.36 -22.73 16.82
C GLU A 277 34.84 -22.59 16.43
N LYS A 278 35.69 -22.47 17.43
CA LYS A 278 37.14 -22.42 17.23
C LYS A 278 37.64 -23.82 16.86
N ILE A 279 38.40 -23.89 15.77
CA ILE A 279 39.07 -25.10 15.32
C ILE A 279 40.48 -25.09 15.92
N ASP A 280 40.75 -26.04 16.80
CA ASP A 280 42.02 -26.17 17.48
C ASP A 280 42.94 -27.12 16.70
N PRO A 281 44.27 -26.87 16.67
CA PRO A 281 45.20 -27.75 15.96
C PRO A 281 45.18 -29.19 16.47
N GLU A 282 44.89 -29.38 17.75
CA GLU A 282 44.85 -30.67 18.45
C GLU A 282 43.54 -31.44 18.26
N ASP A 283 42.51 -30.82 17.66
CA ASP A 283 41.26 -31.52 17.34
C ASP A 283 41.53 -32.71 16.41
N THR A 284 40.82 -33.82 16.60
CA THR A 284 40.83 -34.94 15.67
C THR A 284 40.29 -34.52 14.29
N ASP A 285 40.65 -35.26 13.24
CA ASP A 285 40.16 -34.95 11.88
C ASP A 285 38.62 -34.97 11.79
N ALA A 286 37.97 -35.83 12.59
CA ALA A 286 36.51 -35.90 12.71
C ALA A 286 35.92 -34.65 13.38
N GLU A 287 36.51 -34.20 14.49
CA GLU A 287 36.08 -32.97 15.18
C GLU A 287 36.30 -31.73 14.30
N LYS A 288 37.43 -31.66 13.61
CA LYS A 288 37.69 -30.59 12.64
C LYS A 288 36.63 -30.58 11.54
N ALA A 289 36.29 -31.73 10.98
CA ALA A 289 35.28 -31.85 9.94
C ALA A 289 33.90 -31.37 10.41
N GLU A 290 33.48 -31.74 11.62
CA GLU A 290 32.21 -31.30 12.18
C GLU A 290 32.21 -29.79 12.47
N LYS A 291 33.29 -29.25 13.07
CA LYS A 291 33.44 -27.80 13.27
C LYS A 291 33.43 -27.03 11.95
N TYR A 292 34.07 -27.55 10.89
CA TYR A 292 34.01 -26.94 9.56
C TYR A 292 32.60 -26.96 8.99
N LYS A 293 31.88 -28.08 9.16
CA LYS A 293 30.48 -28.22 8.74
C LYS A 293 29.59 -27.23 9.48
N HIS A 294 29.64 -27.18 10.81
CA HIS A 294 28.91 -26.21 11.63
C HIS A 294 29.22 -24.77 11.21
N ASN A 295 30.50 -24.39 11.18
CA ASN A 295 30.94 -23.04 10.85
C ASN A 295 30.52 -22.58 9.45
N SER A 296 30.34 -23.52 8.51
CA SER A 296 29.84 -23.20 7.17
C SER A 296 28.38 -22.74 7.17
N MET A 297 27.59 -23.16 8.17
CA MET A 297 26.17 -22.82 8.33
C MET A 297 25.92 -21.67 9.32
N VAL A 298 26.97 -21.04 9.85
CA VAL A 298 26.84 -19.90 10.79
C VAL A 298 26.43 -18.63 10.04
N ILE A 299 25.37 -17.99 10.53
CA ILE A 299 24.78 -16.78 9.95
C ILE A 299 25.63 -15.56 10.32
N SER A 300 26.54 -15.19 9.42
CA SER A 300 27.51 -14.10 9.65
C SER A 300 27.44 -12.96 8.62
N LYS A 301 26.76 -13.17 7.50
CA LYS A 301 26.71 -12.24 6.36
C LYS A 301 25.28 -12.10 5.87
N LYS A 302 24.98 -10.96 5.24
CA LYS A 302 23.67 -10.70 4.62
C LYS A 302 23.68 -11.09 3.13
N PRO A 303 22.53 -11.43 2.53
CA PRO A 303 22.41 -11.66 1.09
C PRO A 303 22.83 -10.45 0.25
N TYR A 304 23.32 -10.68 -0.97
CA TYR A 304 23.81 -9.63 -1.87
C TYR A 304 22.79 -8.51 -2.09
N PHE A 305 21.52 -8.86 -2.34
CA PHE A 305 20.47 -7.87 -2.60
C PHE A 305 20.23 -6.91 -1.42
N PHE A 306 20.58 -7.27 -0.18
CA PHE A 306 20.46 -6.39 1.00
C PHE A 306 21.33 -5.13 0.90
N ARG A 307 22.29 -5.06 -0.03
CA ARG A 307 23.02 -3.82 -0.34
C ARG A 307 22.10 -2.66 -0.75
N TYR A 308 20.93 -2.95 -1.31
CA TYR A 308 19.95 -1.92 -1.68
C TYR A 308 19.06 -1.49 -0.51
N LEU A 309 19.07 -2.26 0.59
CA LEU A 309 18.38 -1.94 1.83
C LEU A 309 19.27 -1.16 2.79
N TYR A 310 20.57 -1.50 2.87
CA TYR A 310 21.52 -0.91 3.82
C TYR A 310 22.64 -0.13 3.10
N PRO A 311 22.68 1.21 3.20
CA PRO A 311 23.68 2.05 2.52
C PRO A 311 25.14 1.72 2.86
N GLU A 312 25.46 1.48 4.13
CA GLU A 312 26.82 1.14 4.56
C GLU A 312 27.28 -0.21 4.00
N LEU A 313 26.38 -1.18 3.93
CA LEU A 313 26.66 -2.48 3.33
C LEU A 313 26.95 -2.35 1.82
N ASN A 314 26.23 -1.45 1.13
CA ASN A 314 26.50 -1.13 -0.26
C ASN A 314 27.88 -0.51 -0.45
N LYS A 315 28.24 0.44 0.41
CA LYS A 315 29.54 1.12 0.39
C LYS A 315 30.68 0.14 0.64
N GLN A 316 30.56 -0.69 1.67
CA GLN A 316 31.53 -1.75 1.97
C GLN A 316 31.71 -2.70 0.78
N PHE A 317 30.61 -3.18 0.18
CA PHE A 317 30.68 -4.06 -0.98
C PHE A 317 31.30 -3.39 -2.22
N LYS A 318 30.97 -2.12 -2.51
CA LYS A 318 31.58 -1.37 -3.62
C LYS A 318 33.08 -1.17 -3.42
N GLN A 319 33.52 -0.87 -2.21
CA GLN A 319 34.94 -0.75 -1.87
C GLN A 319 35.67 -2.10 -2.00
N TYR A 320 35.03 -3.18 -1.57
CA TYR A 320 35.52 -4.54 -1.72
C TYR A 320 35.70 -4.93 -3.20
N GLU A 321 34.67 -4.72 -4.02
CA GLU A 321 34.69 -5.01 -5.46
C GLU A 321 35.74 -4.16 -6.19
N SER A 322 35.85 -2.87 -5.86
CA SER A 322 36.85 -1.96 -6.44
C SER A 322 38.28 -2.42 -6.12
N SER A 323 38.55 -2.79 -4.85
CA SER A 323 39.86 -3.28 -4.41
C SER A 323 40.27 -4.55 -5.17
N TYR A 324 39.36 -5.53 -5.30
CA TYR A 324 39.65 -6.74 -6.07
C TYR A 324 39.76 -6.47 -7.57
N ASN A 325 39.01 -5.51 -8.12
CA ASN A 325 39.17 -5.11 -9.51
C ASN A 325 40.54 -4.47 -9.78
N GLN A 326 41.02 -3.61 -8.89
CA GLN A 326 42.38 -3.07 -8.98
C GLN A 326 43.44 -4.16 -8.90
N MET A 327 43.31 -5.11 -7.96
CA MET A 327 44.21 -6.25 -7.83
C MET A 327 44.19 -7.16 -9.07
N SER A 328 43.03 -7.35 -9.69
CA SER A 328 42.87 -8.16 -10.90
C SER A 328 43.58 -7.51 -12.09
N VAL A 329 43.38 -6.20 -12.27
CA VAL A 329 44.01 -5.43 -13.34
C VAL A 329 45.53 -5.37 -13.13
N SER A 330 46.01 -5.15 -11.92
CA SER A 330 47.46 -5.05 -11.65
C SER A 330 48.18 -6.40 -11.78
N THR A 331 47.53 -7.50 -11.39
CA THR A 331 48.15 -8.83 -11.39
C THR A 331 48.01 -9.54 -12.74
N PHE A 332 46.86 -9.38 -13.41
CA PHE A 332 46.49 -10.17 -14.59
C PHE A 332 46.15 -9.33 -15.83
N GLY A 333 46.13 -8.00 -15.72
CA GLY A 333 45.79 -7.10 -16.84
C GLY A 333 44.31 -7.13 -17.26
N VAL A 334 43.44 -7.82 -16.52
CA VAL A 334 42.01 -7.99 -16.86
C VAL A 334 41.11 -7.47 -15.73
N LYS A 335 39.94 -6.95 -16.08
CA LYS A 335 38.94 -6.51 -15.09
C LYS A 335 38.42 -7.72 -14.31
N LEU A 336 38.06 -7.52 -13.03
CA LEU A 336 37.56 -8.60 -12.18
C LEU A 336 36.32 -9.30 -12.79
N LYS A 337 35.39 -8.54 -13.38
CA LYS A 337 34.22 -9.12 -14.05
C LYS A 337 34.60 -10.06 -15.19
N GLN A 338 35.60 -9.67 -16.00
CA GLN A 338 36.12 -10.52 -17.09
C GLN A 338 36.82 -11.76 -16.52
N LEU A 339 37.59 -11.58 -15.43
CA LEU A 339 38.23 -12.68 -14.74
C LEU A 339 37.22 -13.70 -14.20
N LEU A 340 36.12 -13.24 -13.59
CA LEU A 340 35.06 -14.11 -13.07
C LEU A 340 34.40 -14.93 -14.19
N ALA A 341 34.14 -14.31 -15.35
CA ALA A 341 33.51 -14.95 -16.52
C ALA A 341 34.45 -15.88 -17.32
N LYS A 342 35.78 -15.76 -17.17
CA LYS A 342 36.78 -16.53 -17.92
C LYS A 342 36.62 -18.05 -17.68
N GLN A 343 36.44 -18.85 -18.73
CA GLN A 343 36.32 -20.32 -18.59
C GLN A 343 37.64 -20.97 -18.13
N ASN A 344 38.74 -20.65 -18.80
CA ASN A 344 40.07 -21.22 -18.52
C ASN A 344 40.89 -20.29 -17.61
N LYS A 345 40.84 -20.53 -16.30
CA LYS A 345 41.59 -19.77 -15.29
C LYS A 345 42.91 -20.45 -14.93
N THR A 346 44.01 -19.69 -14.80
CA THR A 346 45.27 -20.14 -14.20
C THR A 346 45.10 -20.42 -12.71
N ASP A 347 46.05 -21.11 -12.06
CA ASP A 347 45.93 -21.40 -10.63
C ASP A 347 45.98 -20.14 -9.75
N ALA A 348 46.73 -19.12 -10.18
CA ALA A 348 46.74 -17.80 -9.53
C ALA A 348 45.38 -17.10 -9.67
N GLU A 349 44.79 -17.14 -10.88
CA GLU A 349 43.45 -16.60 -11.14
C GLU A 349 42.38 -17.33 -10.32
N LYS A 350 42.42 -18.67 -10.26
CA LYS A 350 41.54 -19.48 -9.41
C LYS A 350 41.68 -19.11 -7.93
N LYS A 351 42.92 -18.92 -7.44
CA LYS A 351 43.17 -18.53 -6.06
C LYS A 351 42.56 -17.17 -5.75
N MET A 352 42.72 -16.18 -6.64
CA MET A 352 42.12 -14.86 -6.48
C MET A 352 40.59 -14.93 -6.46
N VAL A 353 39.97 -15.68 -7.37
CA VAL A 353 38.51 -15.86 -7.41
C VAL A 353 38.00 -16.52 -6.14
N ARG A 354 38.68 -17.55 -5.63
CA ARG A 354 38.34 -18.20 -4.35
C ARG A 354 38.44 -17.22 -3.17
N MET A 355 39.47 -16.38 -3.13
CA MET A 355 39.60 -15.34 -2.10
C MET A 355 38.48 -14.30 -2.20
N TYR A 356 38.15 -13.87 -3.42
CA TYR A 356 37.03 -12.95 -3.69
C TYR A 356 35.69 -13.51 -3.19
N GLN A 357 35.42 -14.79 -3.43
CA GLN A 357 34.18 -15.41 -2.97
C GLN A 357 34.18 -15.60 -1.44
N LYS A 358 35.30 -16.06 -0.86
CA LYS A 358 35.42 -16.33 0.58
C LYS A 358 35.31 -15.07 1.44
N TYR A 359 35.98 -14.00 1.03
CA TYR A 359 36.08 -12.76 1.80
C TYR A 359 35.04 -11.70 1.42
N SER A 360 34.10 -12.02 0.52
CA SER A 360 32.97 -11.13 0.22
C SER A 360 32.23 -10.77 1.52
N PRO A 361 31.91 -9.48 1.75
CA PRO A 361 31.11 -9.07 2.92
C PRO A 361 29.64 -9.51 2.80
N LEU A 362 29.22 -9.98 1.62
CA LEU A 362 27.87 -10.41 1.30
C LEU A 362 27.83 -11.87 0.84
N ILE A 363 26.69 -12.53 1.03
CA ILE A 363 26.39 -13.83 0.41
C ILE A 363 25.99 -13.59 -1.04
N THR A 364 26.89 -13.93 -1.96
CA THR A 364 26.73 -13.76 -3.41
C THR A 364 26.30 -15.05 -4.11
N SER A 365 25.67 -15.97 -3.39
CA SER A 365 25.09 -17.20 -3.95
C SER A 365 24.05 -16.89 -5.03
N ASN A 366 23.71 -17.92 -5.81
CA ASN A 366 22.68 -17.84 -6.84
C ASN A 366 21.28 -18.12 -6.28
N CYS A 367 20.98 -17.64 -5.06
CA CYS A 367 19.60 -17.68 -4.58
C CYS A 367 18.69 -16.79 -5.43
N THR A 368 17.41 -17.12 -5.49
CA THR A 368 16.40 -16.47 -6.35
C THR A 368 16.46 -14.95 -6.25
N MET A 369 16.53 -14.40 -5.04
CA MET A 369 16.59 -12.96 -4.81
C MET A 369 17.88 -12.30 -5.29
N ASN A 370 19.02 -12.97 -5.16
CA ASN A 370 20.29 -12.46 -5.68
C ASN A 370 20.33 -12.49 -7.21
N LEU A 371 19.76 -13.53 -7.82
CA LEU A 371 19.62 -13.62 -9.28
C LEU A 371 18.72 -12.50 -9.79
N LEU A 372 17.51 -12.36 -9.22
CA LEU A 372 16.58 -11.28 -9.57
C LEU A 372 17.24 -9.90 -9.44
N CYS A 373 17.98 -9.68 -8.35
CA CYS A 373 18.71 -8.44 -8.13
C CYS A 373 19.71 -8.15 -9.26
N ARG A 374 20.47 -9.16 -9.72
CA ARG A 374 21.43 -9.04 -10.82
C ARG A 374 20.74 -8.83 -12.17
N GLU A 375 19.64 -9.52 -12.44
CA GLU A 375 18.85 -9.29 -13.66
C GLU A 375 18.40 -7.81 -13.77
N PHE A 376 17.94 -7.22 -12.66
CA PHE A 376 17.64 -5.79 -12.59
C PHE A 376 18.88 -4.87 -12.60
N GLU A 377 20.07 -5.38 -12.32
CA GLU A 377 21.32 -4.61 -12.46
C GLU A 377 21.83 -4.64 -13.90
N ASP A 378 21.65 -5.77 -14.58
CA ASP A 378 22.12 -6.03 -15.94
C ASP A 378 21.14 -5.50 -17.00
N ALA A 379 19.86 -5.35 -16.65
CA ALA A 379 18.89 -4.62 -17.47
C ALA A 379 19.37 -3.17 -17.67
N ASP A 380 19.69 -2.82 -18.93
CA ASP A 380 19.94 -1.43 -19.30
C ASP A 380 18.60 -0.70 -19.41
N PHE A 381 18.25 0.02 -18.34
CA PHE A 381 17.04 0.83 -18.35
C PHE A 381 17.21 2.13 -19.16
N GLU A 382 18.41 2.45 -19.67
CA GLU A 382 18.73 3.67 -20.43
C GLU A 382 18.21 4.98 -19.79
N ILE A 383 18.14 5.02 -18.45
CA ILE A 383 17.55 6.15 -17.72
C ILE A 383 18.56 7.29 -17.63
N ASN A 384 18.57 8.14 -18.65
CA ASN A 384 19.43 9.31 -18.67
C ASN A 384 18.61 10.60 -18.50
N PHE A 385 18.87 11.30 -17.40
CA PHE A 385 18.36 12.65 -17.21
C PHE A 385 18.96 13.59 -18.26
N ARG A 386 18.11 14.20 -19.10
CA ARG A 386 18.53 15.24 -20.04
C ARG A 386 19.01 16.46 -19.26
N LYS A 387 20.30 16.78 -19.38
CA LYS A 387 20.94 17.85 -18.61
C LYS A 387 20.54 19.25 -19.07
N ASP A 388 19.91 19.37 -20.23
CA ASP A 388 19.62 20.63 -20.94
C ASP A 388 18.16 21.09 -20.79
N ASN A 389 17.37 20.43 -19.95
CA ASN A 389 15.97 20.82 -19.75
C ASN A 389 15.87 22.18 -19.04
N VAL A 390 14.84 22.95 -19.42
CA VAL A 390 14.51 24.26 -18.83
C VAL A 390 13.20 24.15 -18.03
N SER A 391 13.08 24.96 -16.98
CA SER A 391 11.81 25.10 -16.25
C SER A 391 10.76 25.71 -17.17
N MET A 392 9.54 25.18 -17.12
CA MET A 392 8.41 25.72 -17.87
C MET A 392 7.73 26.89 -17.14
N LEU A 393 7.96 27.03 -15.83
CA LEU A 393 7.32 28.07 -15.01
C LEU A 393 7.54 29.51 -15.52
N PRO A 394 8.74 29.92 -15.96
CA PRO A 394 8.97 31.25 -16.55
C PRO A 394 8.11 31.57 -17.77
N THR A 395 7.62 30.55 -18.49
CA THR A 395 6.86 30.77 -19.74
C THR A 395 5.46 31.32 -19.46
N PHE A 396 5.00 31.27 -18.21
CA PHE A 396 3.64 31.61 -17.80
C PHE A 396 3.61 32.65 -16.68
N GLU A 397 4.67 33.44 -16.54
CA GLU A 397 4.68 34.54 -15.58
C GLU A 397 3.86 35.74 -16.06
N HIS A 398 3.45 36.57 -15.10
CA HIS A 398 2.81 37.85 -15.38
C HIS A 398 3.85 38.97 -15.36
N ASP A 399 3.58 40.04 -16.13
CA ASP A 399 4.43 41.21 -16.15
C ASP A 399 4.27 42.03 -14.86
N PHE A 400 5.37 42.27 -14.16
CA PHE A 400 5.43 43.14 -12.98
C PHE A 400 6.47 44.23 -13.17
N THR A 401 6.31 45.35 -12.45
CA THR A 401 7.36 46.38 -12.40
C THR A 401 8.50 45.89 -11.51
N PHE A 402 9.71 45.86 -12.07
CA PHE A 402 10.90 45.39 -11.37
C PHE A 402 11.26 46.28 -10.16
N ASP A 403 11.46 45.65 -9.00
CA ASP A 403 11.94 46.28 -7.77
C ASP A 403 13.14 45.52 -7.20
N LEU A 404 14.27 46.22 -7.06
CA LEU A 404 15.52 45.65 -6.55
C LEU A 404 15.40 45.18 -5.09
N SER A 405 14.60 45.85 -4.27
CA SER A 405 14.40 45.49 -2.86
C SER A 405 13.65 44.17 -2.71
N LYS A 406 12.60 43.97 -3.50
CA LYS A 406 11.83 42.71 -3.58
C LYS A 406 12.71 41.57 -4.11
N LEU A 407 13.54 41.82 -5.12
CA LEU A 407 14.50 40.82 -5.61
C LEU A 407 15.52 40.41 -4.54
N GLN A 408 16.06 41.38 -3.79
CA GLN A 408 16.99 41.10 -2.67
C GLN A 408 16.31 40.25 -1.58
N LEU A 409 15.05 40.54 -1.27
CA LEU A 409 14.25 39.74 -0.35
C LEU A 409 14.11 38.29 -0.82
N VAL A 410 13.66 38.08 -2.07
CA VAL A 410 13.50 36.73 -2.64
C VAL A 410 14.84 36.00 -2.71
N LYS A 411 15.93 36.71 -3.04
CA LYS A 411 17.29 36.16 -3.02
C LYS A 411 17.72 35.69 -1.63
N ALA A 412 17.44 36.47 -0.58
CA ALA A 412 17.73 36.09 0.80
C ALA A 412 16.95 34.82 1.19
N GLN A 413 15.68 34.73 0.81
CA GLN A 413 14.86 33.54 1.06
C GLN A 413 15.33 32.32 0.26
N TYR A 414 15.74 32.50 -0.99
CA TYR A 414 16.34 31.44 -1.80
C TYR A 414 17.65 30.92 -1.20
N GLN A 415 18.50 31.80 -0.66
CA GLN A 415 19.72 31.42 0.05
C GLN A 415 19.41 30.66 1.35
N LYS A 416 18.40 31.09 2.11
CA LYS A 416 17.89 30.38 3.29
C LYS A 416 17.42 28.98 2.90
N TYR A 417 16.57 28.86 1.87
CA TYR A 417 16.09 27.57 1.35
C TYR A 417 17.24 26.67 0.91
N SER A 418 18.20 27.21 0.16
CA SER A 418 19.36 26.46 -0.32
C SER A 418 20.24 25.96 0.83
N SER A 419 20.42 26.78 1.87
CA SER A 419 21.15 26.41 3.09
C SER A 419 20.38 25.39 3.92
N SER A 420 19.05 25.53 4.02
CA SER A 420 18.17 24.60 4.73
C SER A 420 18.10 23.22 4.08
N LYS A 421 18.07 23.13 2.74
CA LYS A 421 18.22 21.86 2.03
C LYS A 421 19.64 21.28 2.13
N GLN A 422 20.64 22.12 2.39
CA GLN A 422 21.98 21.67 2.79
C GLN A 422 22.07 21.24 4.26
N ILE A 423 21.01 21.35 5.08
CA ILE A 423 20.85 20.66 6.38
C ILE A 423 20.63 19.14 6.16
N ASN A 424 21.46 18.54 5.30
CA ASN A 424 21.92 17.18 5.44
C ASN A 424 22.99 17.08 6.56
N VAL A 425 23.40 18.19 7.18
CA VAL A 425 24.29 18.23 8.36
C VAL A 425 23.62 17.61 9.60
N LEU A 426 22.29 17.61 9.70
CA LEU A 426 21.56 16.85 10.73
C LEU A 426 21.84 15.33 10.63
N ASN A 427 22.20 14.81 9.45
CA ASN A 427 22.59 13.39 9.32
C ASN A 427 23.82 13.07 10.19
N HIS A 428 24.78 14.01 10.34
CA HIS A 428 25.97 13.80 11.15
C HIS A 428 25.72 13.72 12.66
N PHE A 429 24.65 14.35 13.17
CA PHE A 429 24.31 14.29 14.59
C PHE A 429 23.63 12.97 15.00
N PHE A 430 23.03 12.24 14.05
CA PHE A 430 22.23 11.04 14.33
C PHE A 430 22.80 9.75 13.71
N ASP A 431 23.83 9.83 12.85
CA ASP A 431 24.59 8.68 12.34
C ASP A 431 25.25 7.84 13.46
N TYR A 432 25.36 8.37 14.70
CA TYR A 432 25.96 7.65 15.82
C TYR A 432 25.10 6.50 16.37
N ASP A 433 23.82 6.40 15.99
CA ASP A 433 22.87 5.43 16.54
C ASP A 433 22.31 4.46 15.48
N GLU A 434 22.86 4.43 14.26
CA GLU A 434 22.37 3.59 13.15
C GLU A 434 22.65 2.10 13.31
N ASN A 435 23.58 1.71 14.20
CA ASN A 435 23.89 0.30 14.47
C ASN A 435 22.72 -0.44 15.19
N TYR A 436 21.66 0.26 15.61
CA TYR A 436 20.50 -0.29 16.32
C TYR A 436 19.15 -0.10 15.59
N LEU A 437 19.11 0.44 14.37
CA LEU A 437 17.85 0.86 13.74
C LEU A 437 17.24 -0.20 12.80
N THR A 438 15.96 -0.51 13.03
CA THR A 438 15.09 -1.29 12.13
C THR A 438 14.56 -0.42 10.97
N SER A 439 13.99 -1.04 9.93
CA SER A 439 13.42 -0.37 8.75
C SER A 439 12.26 0.61 9.05
N GLN A 440 11.61 0.50 10.22
CA GLN A 440 10.56 1.43 10.64
C GLN A 440 11.11 2.80 11.11
N LYS A 441 12.21 2.81 11.89
CA LYS A 441 12.79 4.06 12.42
C LYS A 441 13.42 4.96 11.34
N THR A 442 13.85 4.38 10.22
CA THR A 442 14.32 5.15 9.05
C THR A 442 13.18 5.86 8.31
N ASN A 443 11.95 5.34 8.37
CA ASN A 443 10.77 6.02 7.83
C ASN A 443 10.34 7.17 8.75
N ASP A 444 10.35 7.00 10.06
CA ASP A 444 10.04 8.07 11.02
C ASP A 444 11.01 9.25 10.88
N PHE A 445 12.29 8.97 10.72
CA PHE A 445 13.31 9.99 10.47
C PHE A 445 13.06 10.76 9.16
N LYS A 446 12.74 10.06 8.08
CA LYS A 446 12.36 10.70 6.81
C LYS A 446 11.13 11.59 7.02
N THR A 447 10.13 11.14 7.76
CA THR A 447 8.93 11.92 8.08
C THR A 447 9.26 13.20 8.85
N ILE A 448 10.11 13.13 9.87
CA ILE A 448 10.56 14.31 10.63
C ILE A 448 11.30 15.28 9.70
N LYS A 449 12.20 14.76 8.84
CA LYS A 449 12.93 15.57 7.86
C LYS A 449 11.99 16.29 6.89
N PHE A 450 10.96 15.61 6.39
CA PHE A 450 9.94 16.21 5.52
C PHE A 450 9.20 17.33 6.26
N LYS A 451 8.74 17.09 7.49
CA LYS A 451 8.06 18.11 8.31
C LYS A 451 8.91 19.36 8.54
N ILE A 452 10.21 19.20 8.80
CA ILE A 452 11.13 20.34 8.96
C ILE A 452 11.27 21.10 7.64
N ALA A 453 11.45 20.39 6.52
CA ALA A 453 11.56 21.03 5.22
C ALA A 453 10.28 21.79 4.83
N ASP A 454 9.11 21.20 5.09
CA ASP A 454 7.81 21.81 4.85
C ASP A 454 7.60 23.05 5.73
N SER A 455 7.95 22.97 7.02
CA SER A 455 7.91 24.11 7.93
C SER A 455 8.80 25.27 7.45
N VAL A 456 10.02 24.97 6.98
CA VAL A 456 10.90 26.01 6.43
C VAL A 456 10.31 26.64 5.17
N CYS A 457 9.72 25.85 4.27
CA CYS A 457 9.09 26.37 3.06
C CYS A 457 7.86 27.22 3.38
N HIS A 458 7.07 26.80 4.38
CA HIS A 458 5.95 27.57 4.90
C HIS A 458 6.41 28.91 5.48
N ASP A 459 7.42 28.93 6.35
CA ASP A 459 7.97 30.17 6.92
C ASP A 459 8.49 31.12 5.84
N ILE A 460 9.15 30.59 4.80
CA ILE A 460 9.63 31.38 3.66
C ILE A 460 8.45 31.99 2.92
N ARG A 461 7.41 31.19 2.62
CA ARG A 461 6.20 31.66 1.94
C ARG A 461 5.53 32.78 2.73
N GLU A 462 5.32 32.58 4.02
CA GLU A 462 4.67 33.57 4.90
C GLU A 462 5.47 34.88 4.96
N GLN A 463 6.81 34.80 5.01
CA GLN A 463 7.66 36.00 5.00
C GLN A 463 7.56 36.77 3.68
N LEU A 464 7.49 36.08 2.54
CA LEU A 464 7.34 36.71 1.23
C LEU A 464 5.96 37.37 1.08
N ILE A 465 4.90 36.66 1.47
CA ILE A 465 3.51 37.17 1.40
C ILE A 465 3.32 38.35 2.37
N SER A 466 3.82 38.24 3.61
CA SER A 466 3.76 39.32 4.60
C SER A 466 4.52 40.57 4.18
N SER A 467 5.48 40.44 3.26
CA SER A 467 6.20 41.56 2.66
C SER A 467 5.45 42.21 1.48
N GLY A 468 4.21 41.77 1.24
CA GLY A 468 3.33 42.31 0.19
C GLY A 468 3.57 41.72 -1.20
N LEU A 469 4.32 40.62 -1.34
CA LEU A 469 4.46 39.95 -2.62
C LEU A 469 3.29 38.98 -2.84
N SER A 470 2.61 39.13 -3.97
CA SER A 470 1.66 38.12 -4.42
C SER A 470 2.39 36.84 -4.88
N PRO A 471 1.72 35.69 -4.90
CA PRO A 471 2.28 34.45 -5.43
C PRO A 471 2.82 34.56 -6.87
N ALA A 472 2.15 35.34 -7.72
CA ALA A 472 2.60 35.64 -9.09
C ALA A 472 3.85 36.53 -9.11
N GLU A 473 3.94 37.54 -8.24
CA GLU A 473 5.15 38.36 -8.09
C GLU A 473 6.34 37.52 -7.62
N ILE A 474 6.13 36.57 -6.70
CA ILE A 474 7.18 35.66 -6.22
C ILE A 474 7.74 34.85 -7.40
N LEU A 475 6.89 34.32 -8.27
CA LEU A 475 7.32 33.56 -9.45
C LEU A 475 8.13 34.44 -10.41
N TYR A 476 7.66 35.66 -10.68
CA TYR A 476 8.38 36.64 -11.49
C TYR A 476 9.80 36.91 -10.93
N TYR A 477 9.92 37.18 -9.62
CA TYR A 477 11.23 37.37 -9.00
C TYR A 477 12.09 36.10 -8.96
N CYS A 478 11.50 34.90 -8.97
CA CYS A 478 12.25 33.66 -9.17
C CYS A 478 12.87 33.59 -10.57
N ASN A 479 12.14 34.04 -11.60
CA ASN A 479 12.65 34.10 -12.96
C ASN A 479 13.78 35.13 -13.11
N GLU A 480 13.57 36.34 -12.60
CA GLU A 480 14.61 37.39 -12.55
C GLU A 480 15.87 36.91 -11.81
N LEU A 481 15.68 36.21 -10.69
CA LEU A 481 16.77 35.62 -9.94
C LEU A 481 17.46 34.52 -10.76
N SER A 482 16.72 33.74 -11.55
CA SER A 482 17.27 32.63 -12.34
C SER A 482 18.34 33.08 -13.33
N HIS A 483 18.19 34.28 -13.92
CA HIS A 483 19.19 34.88 -14.82
C HIS A 483 20.52 35.21 -14.13
N GLN A 484 20.55 35.34 -12.80
CA GLN A 484 21.77 35.57 -12.02
C GLN A 484 22.56 34.29 -11.69
N TYR A 485 21.99 33.10 -11.94
CA TYR A 485 22.61 31.83 -11.61
C TYR A 485 22.85 30.97 -12.86
N LYS A 486 24.04 30.36 -12.95
CA LYS A 486 24.35 29.39 -14.02
C LYS A 486 23.37 28.21 -14.06
N LYS A 487 22.89 27.80 -12.88
CA LYS A 487 21.85 26.77 -12.68
C LYS A 487 20.99 27.16 -11.49
N PHE A 488 19.84 27.75 -11.76
CA PHE A 488 18.86 28.07 -10.71
C PHE A 488 18.09 26.81 -10.29
N ASN A 489 17.88 26.62 -8.98
CA ASN A 489 17.13 25.49 -8.46
C ASN A 489 15.63 25.81 -8.41
N TRP A 490 14.93 25.47 -9.49
CA TRP A 490 13.48 25.68 -9.61
C TRP A 490 12.62 24.93 -8.59
N ALA A 491 13.17 23.94 -7.88
CA ALA A 491 12.48 23.34 -6.73
C ALA A 491 12.09 24.38 -5.67
N PHE A 492 12.81 25.52 -5.58
CA PHE A 492 12.44 26.61 -4.71
C PHE A 492 11.03 27.13 -5.01
N ALA A 493 10.73 27.45 -6.27
CA ALA A 493 9.42 27.95 -6.67
C ALA A 493 8.33 26.89 -6.45
N TRP A 494 8.59 25.63 -6.82
CA TRP A 494 7.64 24.52 -6.62
C TRP A 494 7.32 24.27 -5.14
N ASP A 495 8.33 24.25 -4.27
CA ASP A 495 8.14 23.94 -2.85
C ASP A 495 7.59 25.16 -2.07
N VAL A 496 8.03 26.37 -2.40
CA VAL A 496 7.57 27.61 -1.73
C VAL A 496 6.21 28.04 -2.21
N LEU A 497 5.83 27.93 -3.48
CA LEU A 497 4.48 28.28 -3.95
C LEU A 497 3.48 27.14 -3.76
N ASP A 498 3.95 25.89 -3.72
CA ASP A 498 3.13 24.69 -3.50
C ASP A 498 1.88 24.67 -4.41
N SER A 499 0.68 24.43 -3.88
CA SER A 499 -0.55 24.33 -4.66
C SER A 499 -0.89 25.60 -5.45
N GLN A 500 -0.40 26.77 -5.03
CA GLN A 500 -0.62 28.05 -5.71
C GLN A 500 0.01 28.04 -7.11
N ILE A 501 1.03 27.23 -7.33
CA ILE A 501 1.69 27.13 -8.65
C ILE A 501 0.74 26.65 -9.74
N LEU A 502 -0.28 25.84 -9.36
CA LEU A 502 -1.27 25.33 -10.30
C LEU A 502 -2.14 26.44 -10.88
N ALA A 503 -2.29 27.58 -10.20
CA ALA A 503 -3.04 28.71 -10.73
C ALA A 503 -2.35 29.34 -11.95
N PHE A 504 -1.02 29.33 -11.99
CA PHE A 504 -0.22 29.92 -13.08
C PHE A 504 -0.06 29.00 -14.28
N ILE A 505 -0.32 27.70 -14.11
CA ILE A 505 -0.26 26.75 -15.23
C ILE A 505 -1.55 26.91 -16.05
N PRO A 506 -1.49 27.31 -17.34
CA PRO A 506 -2.70 27.39 -18.14
C PRO A 506 -3.26 26.00 -18.42
N GLN A 507 -4.58 25.93 -18.67
CA GLN A 507 -5.18 24.69 -19.14
C GLN A 507 -4.63 24.35 -20.53
N GLY A 508 -4.03 23.18 -20.66
CA GLY A 508 -3.54 22.62 -21.92
C GLY A 508 -4.27 21.34 -22.29
N VAL A 509 -3.59 20.52 -23.09
CA VAL A 509 -4.08 19.18 -23.46
C VAL A 509 -3.83 18.22 -22.30
N THR A 510 -4.87 17.48 -21.92
CA THR A 510 -4.81 16.42 -20.90
C THR A 510 -4.87 15.06 -21.59
N LYS A 511 -3.83 14.25 -21.42
CA LYS A 511 -3.76 12.90 -22.00
C LYS A 511 -3.91 11.83 -20.93
N ALA A 512 -4.86 10.92 -21.11
CA ALA A 512 -5.10 9.78 -20.23
C ALA A 512 -4.64 8.47 -20.89
N PRO A 513 -3.85 7.62 -20.21
CA PRO A 513 -3.50 6.29 -20.70
C PRO A 513 -4.66 5.31 -20.45
N VAL A 514 -5.38 4.96 -21.51
CA VAL A 514 -6.59 4.12 -21.46
C VAL A 514 -6.32 2.77 -22.11
N ASN A 515 -6.87 1.69 -21.55
CA ASN A 515 -6.74 0.36 -22.12
C ASN A 515 -7.51 0.27 -23.43
N ILE A 516 -6.90 -0.29 -24.48
CA ILE A 516 -7.60 -0.48 -25.76
C ILE A 516 -8.84 -1.35 -25.58
N LYS A 517 -8.79 -2.34 -24.67
CA LYS A 517 -9.93 -3.24 -24.40
C LYS A 517 -11.16 -2.53 -23.81
N ASP A 518 -10.96 -1.38 -23.18
CA ASP A 518 -12.04 -0.61 -22.53
C ASP A 518 -12.65 0.42 -23.48
N ILE A 519 -12.13 0.54 -24.71
CA ILE A 519 -12.63 1.44 -25.75
C ILE A 519 -13.43 0.60 -26.74
N SER A 520 -14.64 1.03 -27.10
CA SER A 520 -15.42 0.29 -28.09
C SER A 520 -14.70 0.25 -29.44
N PRO A 521 -14.80 -0.84 -30.22
CA PRO A 521 -14.21 -0.90 -31.55
C PRO A 521 -14.70 0.22 -32.48
N GLU A 522 -15.94 0.68 -32.34
CA GLU A 522 -16.43 1.83 -33.10
C GLU A 522 -15.74 3.13 -32.69
N GLU A 523 -15.61 3.41 -31.38
CA GLU A 523 -14.93 4.61 -30.86
C GLU A 523 -13.46 4.63 -31.30
N PHE A 524 -12.76 3.50 -31.14
CA PHE A 524 -11.35 3.38 -31.47
C PHE A 524 -11.04 3.62 -32.96
N ASN A 525 -11.91 3.11 -33.86
CA ASN A 525 -11.70 3.23 -35.31
C ASN A 525 -12.21 4.54 -35.91
N SER A 526 -13.14 5.23 -35.25
CA SER A 526 -13.79 6.44 -35.77
C SER A 526 -13.23 7.74 -35.19
N ASP A 527 -12.66 7.72 -33.99
CA ASP A 527 -12.12 8.92 -33.37
C ASP A 527 -10.72 9.27 -33.92
N PRO A 528 -10.55 10.43 -34.59
CA PRO A 528 -9.27 10.85 -35.15
C PRO A 528 -8.15 10.95 -34.11
N GLN A 529 -8.46 11.04 -32.80
CA GLN A 529 -7.43 11.10 -31.76
C GLN A 529 -6.58 9.82 -31.66
N PHE A 530 -7.12 8.68 -32.11
CA PHE A 530 -6.41 7.41 -32.12
C PHE A 530 -5.66 7.14 -33.43
N GLU A 531 -5.90 7.97 -34.46
CA GLU A 531 -5.23 7.88 -35.76
C GLU A 531 -3.75 8.25 -35.60
N ASN A 532 -2.88 7.24 -35.52
CA ASN A 532 -1.44 7.33 -35.19
C ASN A 532 -1.11 7.59 -33.70
N SER A 533 -2.00 7.25 -32.76
CA SER A 533 -1.66 7.35 -31.34
C SER A 533 -0.52 6.40 -30.96
N GLU A 534 0.45 6.90 -30.18
CA GLU A 534 1.49 6.06 -29.60
C GLU A 534 0.84 5.05 -28.64
N THR A 535 1.10 3.76 -28.89
CA THR A 535 0.68 2.68 -27.99
C THR A 535 1.79 2.35 -27.00
N GLY A 536 1.40 1.96 -25.79
CA GLY A 536 2.33 1.50 -24.76
C GLY A 536 1.86 0.17 -24.18
N GLU A 537 2.79 -0.73 -23.93
CA GLU A 537 2.50 -1.99 -23.22
C GLU A 537 2.82 -1.87 -21.74
N TYR A 538 1.93 -2.38 -20.91
CA TYR A 538 2.11 -2.44 -19.46
C TYR A 538 1.35 -3.63 -18.88
N LEU A 539 2.04 -4.47 -18.09
CA LEU A 539 1.48 -5.71 -17.52
C LEU A 539 0.77 -6.62 -18.56
N GLY A 540 1.33 -6.73 -19.77
CA GLY A 540 0.78 -7.56 -20.85
C GLY A 540 -0.49 -7.00 -21.52
N GLN A 541 -0.84 -5.74 -21.23
CA GLN A 541 -1.96 -5.04 -21.84
C GLN A 541 -1.47 -3.84 -22.64
N THR A 542 -2.21 -3.46 -23.68
CA THR A 542 -1.88 -2.35 -24.57
C THR A 542 -2.76 -1.14 -24.27
N TYR A 543 -2.12 0.02 -24.17
CA TYR A 543 -2.75 1.29 -23.81
C TYR A 543 -2.51 2.34 -24.89
N VAL A 544 -3.46 3.27 -25.01
CA VAL A 544 -3.39 4.45 -25.89
C VAL A 544 -3.60 5.73 -25.10
N LEU A 545 -3.15 6.86 -25.65
CA LEU A 545 -3.36 8.17 -25.06
C LEU A 545 -4.64 8.81 -25.59
N LYS A 546 -5.69 8.86 -24.76
CA LYS A 546 -6.96 9.56 -25.01
C LYS A 546 -6.85 11.02 -24.58
N ASP A 547 -7.30 11.96 -25.42
CA ASP A 547 -7.41 13.37 -25.04
C ASP A 547 -8.71 13.60 -24.28
N VAL A 548 -8.57 13.90 -22.99
CA VAL A 548 -9.71 14.11 -22.07
C VAL A 548 -9.92 15.60 -21.76
N SER A 549 -9.21 16.51 -22.44
CA SER A 549 -9.37 17.95 -22.24
C SER A 549 -10.74 18.48 -22.70
N LYS A 550 -11.40 17.80 -23.65
CA LYS A 550 -12.74 18.15 -24.11
C LYS A 550 -13.76 18.19 -22.97
N SER A 551 -13.68 17.24 -22.02
CA SER A 551 -14.63 17.19 -20.90
C SER A 551 -14.45 18.38 -19.94
N TYR A 552 -13.22 18.87 -19.78
CA TYR A 552 -12.95 20.09 -19.01
C TYR A 552 -13.60 21.32 -19.65
N TRP A 553 -13.40 21.51 -20.96
CA TRP A 553 -13.95 22.67 -21.66
C TRP A 553 -15.48 22.63 -21.73
N GLN A 554 -16.06 21.44 -21.85
CA GLN A 554 -17.49 21.26 -21.75
C GLN A 554 -18.01 21.68 -20.37
N ALA A 555 -17.42 21.16 -19.29
CA ALA A 555 -17.78 21.55 -17.93
C ALA A 555 -17.63 23.06 -17.68
N LYS A 556 -16.57 23.69 -18.21
CA LYS A 556 -16.35 25.14 -18.09
C LYS A 556 -17.37 25.95 -18.87
N LYS A 557 -17.81 25.45 -20.03
CA LYS A 557 -18.88 26.06 -20.82
C LYS A 557 -20.21 26.00 -20.06
N ASP A 558 -20.53 24.84 -19.50
CA ASP A 558 -21.76 24.61 -18.73
C ASP A 558 -21.79 25.47 -17.46
N GLU A 559 -20.64 25.63 -16.80
CA GLU A 559 -20.46 26.54 -15.65
C GLU A 559 -20.71 28.00 -16.03
N LEU A 560 -20.13 28.47 -17.14
CA LEU A 560 -20.31 29.85 -17.62
C LEU A 560 -21.78 30.11 -18.03
N GLU A 561 -22.44 29.12 -18.61
CA GLU A 561 -23.85 29.20 -18.99
C GLU A 561 -24.74 29.26 -17.75
N ARG A 562 -24.41 28.51 -16.69
CA ARG A 562 -25.07 28.60 -15.39
C ARG A 562 -24.84 29.96 -14.72
N GLU A 563 -23.61 30.48 -14.71
CA GLU A 563 -23.32 31.82 -14.15
C GLU A 563 -24.12 32.92 -14.85
N LYS A 564 -24.30 32.81 -16.17
CA LYS A 564 -25.16 33.72 -16.93
C LYS A 564 -26.62 33.59 -16.53
N GLN A 565 -27.13 32.37 -16.37
CA GLN A 565 -28.50 32.12 -15.91
C GLN A 565 -28.73 32.69 -14.51
N LEU A 566 -27.82 32.43 -13.56
CA LEU A 566 -27.90 32.98 -12.20
C LEU A 566 -27.84 34.51 -12.21
N SER A 567 -26.96 35.10 -13.02
CA SER A 567 -26.90 36.56 -13.16
C SER A 567 -28.17 37.15 -13.78
N GLN A 568 -28.83 36.42 -14.68
CA GLN A 568 -30.09 36.85 -15.29
C GLN A 568 -31.23 36.80 -14.28
N ILE A 569 -31.37 35.69 -13.55
CA ILE A 569 -32.38 35.53 -12.49
C ILE A 569 -32.20 36.61 -11.41
N GLN A 570 -30.95 36.89 -11.01
CA GLN A 570 -30.64 37.95 -10.05
C GLN A 570 -31.09 39.34 -10.56
N GLN A 571 -30.87 39.64 -11.84
CA GLN A 571 -31.33 40.89 -12.45
C GLN A 571 -32.86 40.97 -12.54
N GLU A 572 -33.55 39.85 -12.77
CA GLU A 572 -35.01 39.78 -12.81
C GLU A 572 -35.62 40.00 -11.41
N ILE A 573 -35.01 39.42 -10.35
CA ILE A 573 -35.40 39.68 -8.95
C ILE A 573 -35.21 41.17 -8.60
N GLU A 574 -34.03 41.73 -8.86
CA GLU A 574 -33.74 43.15 -8.60
C GLU A 574 -34.71 44.09 -9.35
N ALA A 575 -35.09 43.74 -10.57
CA ALA A 575 -36.04 44.51 -11.37
C ALA A 575 -37.50 44.43 -10.85
N LEU A 576 -37.88 43.33 -10.19
CA LEU A 576 -39.19 43.18 -9.54
C LEU A 576 -39.22 43.90 -8.19
N GLU A 577 -38.12 43.85 -7.42
CA GLU A 577 -38.00 44.58 -6.15
C GLU A 577 -38.02 46.11 -6.32
N GLU A 578 -37.56 46.63 -7.47
CA GLU A 578 -37.61 48.06 -7.79
C GLU A 578 -39.01 48.55 -8.23
N GLN A 579 -39.95 47.66 -8.54
CA GLN A 579 -41.31 48.05 -8.91
C GLN A 579 -42.09 48.52 -7.67
N GLN A 580 -42.76 49.67 -7.80
CA GLN A 580 -43.69 50.16 -6.76
C GLN A 580 -45.12 49.73 -7.11
N PRO A 581 -45.65 48.64 -6.52
CA PRO A 581 -47.02 48.21 -6.78
C PRO A 581 -48.01 49.27 -6.30
N GLN A 582 -49.07 49.51 -7.08
CA GLN A 582 -50.07 50.56 -6.79
C GLN A 582 -51.31 50.01 -6.07
N THR A 583 -51.42 48.69 -5.95
CA THR A 583 -52.55 47.97 -5.33
C THR A 583 -52.04 46.76 -4.53
N GLU A 584 -52.79 46.32 -3.50
CA GLU A 584 -52.45 45.14 -2.70
C GLU A 584 -52.37 43.86 -3.56
N GLU A 585 -53.22 43.74 -4.59
CA GLU A 585 -53.25 42.59 -5.50
C GLU A 585 -52.00 42.54 -6.41
N GLU A 586 -51.46 43.69 -6.81
CA GLU A 586 -50.18 43.76 -7.54
C GLU A 586 -48.98 43.43 -6.64
N GLN A 587 -49.05 43.79 -5.35
CA GLN A 587 -47.99 43.51 -4.39
C GLN A 587 -47.90 42.00 -4.11
N GLU A 588 -49.04 41.33 -3.86
CA GLU A 588 -49.09 39.90 -3.61
C GLU A 588 -48.61 39.08 -4.82
N LYS A 589 -48.93 39.55 -6.04
CA LYS A 589 -48.44 38.93 -7.28
C LYS A 589 -46.93 39.10 -7.48
N THR A 590 -46.39 40.27 -7.14
CA THR A 590 -44.94 40.55 -7.25
C THR A 590 -44.16 39.69 -6.24
N GLU A 591 -44.68 39.51 -5.02
CA GLU A 591 -44.07 38.63 -4.01
C GLU A 591 -44.06 37.16 -4.47
N GLN A 592 -45.14 36.68 -5.10
CA GLN A 592 -45.17 35.33 -5.68
C GLN A 592 -44.17 35.13 -6.84
N GLU A 593 -44.05 36.10 -7.75
CA GLU A 593 -43.09 36.02 -8.86
C GLU A 593 -41.62 36.05 -8.36
N ILE A 594 -41.34 36.81 -7.29
CA ILE A 594 -40.02 36.81 -6.64
C ILE A 594 -39.74 35.44 -5.99
N GLU A 595 -40.72 34.85 -5.30
CA GLU A 595 -40.57 33.54 -4.65
C GLU A 595 -40.26 32.43 -5.68
N GLU A 596 -40.95 32.42 -6.82
CA GLU A 596 -40.67 31.49 -7.93
C GLU A 596 -39.26 31.67 -8.51
N LEU A 597 -38.80 32.92 -8.69
CA LEU A 597 -37.46 33.22 -9.19
C LEU A 597 -36.36 32.83 -8.18
N VAL A 598 -36.61 32.98 -6.88
CA VAL A 598 -35.70 32.54 -5.81
C VAL A 598 -35.57 31.01 -5.82
N ASP A 599 -36.67 30.28 -5.98
CA ASP A 599 -36.65 28.82 -6.10
C ASP A 599 -35.90 28.37 -7.36
N GLN A 600 -36.11 29.06 -8.49
CA GLN A 600 -35.37 28.82 -9.72
C GLN A 600 -33.87 29.11 -9.55
N PHE A 601 -33.50 30.16 -8.81
CA PHE A 601 -32.12 30.50 -8.48
C PHE A 601 -31.46 29.38 -7.66
N ILE A 602 -32.13 28.92 -6.59
CA ILE A 602 -31.64 27.85 -5.71
C ILE A 602 -31.47 26.54 -6.49
N THR A 603 -32.46 26.16 -7.30
CA THR A 603 -32.41 24.96 -8.14
C THR A 603 -31.26 25.02 -9.14
N THR A 604 -31.08 26.16 -9.80
CA THR A 604 -30.00 26.36 -10.78
C THR A 604 -28.63 26.31 -10.11
N ALA A 605 -28.50 26.91 -8.93
CA ALA A 605 -27.27 26.93 -8.13
C ALA A 605 -26.88 25.54 -7.57
N THR A 606 -27.85 24.65 -7.33
CA THR A 606 -27.63 23.34 -6.69
C THR A 606 -27.46 22.17 -7.66
N SER A 607 -27.69 22.37 -8.96
CA SER A 607 -27.69 21.34 -10.04
C SER A 607 -26.37 20.57 -10.32
N THR A 608 -25.38 20.59 -9.42
CA THR A 608 -24.05 19.98 -9.63
C THR A 608 -23.65 18.82 -8.69
N VAL A 609 -24.54 18.25 -7.90
CA VAL A 609 -24.19 17.02 -7.17
C VAL A 609 -24.42 15.81 -8.10
N PRO A 610 -23.39 14.99 -8.42
CA PRO A 610 -23.61 13.76 -9.18
C PRO A 610 -24.53 12.81 -8.37
N PRO A 611 -25.42 12.05 -9.02
CA PRO A 611 -26.47 11.26 -8.37
C PRO A 611 -25.95 9.95 -7.75
N LYS A 612 -24.95 10.05 -6.88
CA LYS A 612 -24.44 8.91 -6.08
C LYS A 612 -24.45 9.17 -4.57
N VAL A 613 -24.89 10.34 -4.13
CA VAL A 613 -24.89 10.71 -2.70
C VAL A 613 -26.31 10.83 -2.12
N GLU A 614 -27.35 10.93 -2.95
CA GLU A 614 -28.74 11.09 -2.47
C GLU A 614 -29.47 9.79 -2.10
N GLU A 615 -29.01 8.62 -2.56
CA GLU A 615 -29.60 7.32 -2.14
C GLU A 615 -29.39 7.02 -0.64
N VAL A 616 -28.50 7.73 0.04
CA VAL A 616 -28.28 7.55 1.50
C VAL A 616 -29.24 8.40 2.33
N LYS A 617 -29.83 9.47 1.78
CA LYS A 617 -30.73 10.36 2.54
C LYS A 617 -32.21 9.98 2.43
N GLN A 618 -32.61 9.29 1.38
CA GLN A 618 -34.01 8.85 1.23
C GLN A 618 -34.34 7.60 2.05
N GLN A 619 -33.34 6.86 2.54
CA GLN A 619 -33.57 5.72 3.45
C GLN A 619 -33.75 6.12 4.92
N GLU A 620 -33.44 7.37 5.31
CA GLU A 620 -33.60 7.86 6.69
C GLU A 620 -34.96 8.55 6.94
N GLN A 621 -35.82 8.69 5.92
CA GLN A 621 -37.14 9.37 6.05
C GLN A 621 -38.37 8.47 5.88
N GLU A 622 -38.21 7.16 5.63
CA GLU A 622 -39.33 6.21 5.52
C GLU A 622 -39.47 5.26 6.74
N GLN A 623 -38.84 5.56 7.89
CA GLN A 623 -38.96 4.74 9.12
C GLN A 623 -39.90 5.30 10.20
N GLU A 624 -40.74 6.30 9.89
CA GLU A 624 -41.80 6.75 10.80
C GLU A 624 -43.17 6.66 10.12
N GLU A 625 -43.72 5.46 9.99
CA GLU A 625 -45.17 5.24 9.89
C GLU A 625 -45.50 3.77 10.23
N GLU A 626 -45.77 3.49 11.51
CA GLU A 626 -46.49 2.28 11.92
C GLU A 626 -47.98 2.39 11.55
N PRO A 627 -48.60 1.30 11.09
CA PRO A 627 -50.01 1.08 11.37
C PRO A 627 -50.26 -0.22 12.15
N GLU A 628 -51.18 -0.11 13.09
CA GLU A 628 -51.63 -1.06 14.10
C GLU A 628 -52.25 -2.37 13.55
N SER A 629 -51.94 -3.47 14.26
CA SER A 629 -52.69 -4.70 14.59
C SER A 629 -53.89 -5.20 13.75
N GLU A 630 -53.92 -6.50 13.45
CA GLU A 630 -54.81 -7.51 14.09
C GLU A 630 -54.43 -8.97 13.69
N PRO A 631 -54.84 -10.01 14.46
CA PRO A 631 -54.32 -11.38 14.38
C PRO A 631 -55.27 -12.40 13.71
N ASP A 632 -54.72 -13.62 13.56
CA ASP A 632 -55.36 -14.94 13.44
C ASP A 632 -55.33 -15.67 12.08
N GLU A 633 -55.11 -16.98 12.23
CA GLU A 633 -55.56 -18.14 11.43
C GLU A 633 -54.50 -19.08 10.80
N GLU A 634 -54.40 -20.24 11.46
CA GLU A 634 -54.50 -21.63 10.97
C GLU A 634 -53.45 -22.25 10.03
N GLU A 635 -52.89 -23.35 10.57
CA GLU A 635 -52.64 -24.66 9.96
C GLU A 635 -52.50 -24.78 8.43
N GLN A 636 -51.39 -25.37 7.98
CA GLN A 636 -51.45 -26.66 7.27
C GLN A 636 -50.08 -27.34 7.16
N GLU A 637 -50.07 -28.60 7.60
CA GLU A 637 -49.07 -29.63 7.32
C GLU A 637 -49.06 -29.97 5.82
N GLU A 638 -47.89 -30.07 5.21
CA GLU A 638 -47.69 -30.98 4.08
C GLU A 638 -46.33 -31.68 4.20
N GLU A 639 -46.39 -32.95 4.60
CA GLU A 639 -45.37 -33.96 4.37
C GLU A 639 -45.14 -34.12 2.87
N THR A 640 -43.88 -34.29 2.43
CA THR A 640 -43.58 -35.26 1.36
C THR A 640 -42.11 -35.65 1.29
N THR A 641 -41.90 -36.93 1.60
CA THR A 641 -41.02 -37.91 0.92
C THR A 641 -39.50 -37.70 0.90
N ILE A 642 -38.91 -38.47 1.81
CA ILE A 642 -37.58 -39.10 1.78
C ILE A 642 -37.31 -39.80 0.44
N ALA A 643 -36.11 -39.61 -0.11
CA ALA A 643 -35.47 -40.55 -1.03
C ALA A 643 -34.03 -40.82 -0.56
N GLU A 644 -33.72 -42.11 -0.53
CA GLU A 644 -32.58 -42.82 0.07
C GLU A 644 -31.22 -42.43 -0.54
N GLU A 645 -30.24 -42.11 0.30
CA GLU A 645 -29.01 -42.89 0.61
C GLU A 645 -28.18 -43.39 -0.59
N GLU A 646 -26.97 -42.82 -0.75
CA GLU A 646 -25.77 -43.63 -1.00
C GLU A 646 -24.74 -43.35 0.11
N LYS A 647 -24.58 -44.36 0.97
CA LYS A 647 -23.60 -44.43 2.06
C LYS A 647 -22.18 -44.56 1.51
N ILE A 648 -21.33 -43.56 1.73
CA ILE A 648 -19.88 -43.77 1.81
C ILE A 648 -19.52 -43.83 3.30
N VAL A 649 -19.11 -45.02 3.72
CA VAL A 649 -18.67 -45.34 5.08
C VAL A 649 -17.30 -44.71 5.32
N TYR A 650 -17.22 -43.72 6.21
CA TYR A 650 -15.97 -43.28 6.82
C TYR A 650 -15.95 -43.76 8.26
N THR A 651 -15.06 -44.71 8.58
CA THR A 651 -14.84 -45.21 9.94
C THR A 651 -13.90 -44.27 10.67
N GLY A 652 -14.44 -43.51 11.63
CA GLY A 652 -13.67 -42.62 12.50
C GLY A 652 -14.53 -41.94 13.57
N ASP A 653 -15.30 -42.70 14.34
CA ASP A 653 -15.82 -42.29 15.66
C ASP A 653 -14.76 -42.67 16.72
N GLU A 654 -14.43 -41.87 17.75
CA GLU A 654 -15.30 -41.61 18.90
C GLU A 654 -14.95 -40.33 19.72
N GLU A 655 -14.10 -39.40 19.26
CA GLU A 655 -13.71 -38.23 20.08
C GLU A 655 -14.48 -36.91 19.85
N TRP A 656 -15.37 -36.84 18.85
CA TRP A 656 -16.08 -35.59 18.50
C TRP A 656 -17.39 -35.33 19.24
N LYS A 657 -17.91 -36.29 20.02
CA LYS A 657 -19.19 -36.14 20.75
C LYS A 657 -19.10 -35.38 22.09
N ASN A 658 -17.89 -35.10 22.58
CA ASN A 658 -17.72 -34.42 23.88
C ASN A 658 -17.42 -32.91 23.77
N TYR A 659 -17.43 -32.33 22.57
CA TYR A 659 -17.08 -30.90 22.37
C TYR A 659 -18.26 -29.99 22.00
N THR A 660 -19.46 -30.54 21.79
CA THR A 660 -20.64 -29.75 21.36
C THR A 660 -21.59 -29.37 22.49
N ASP A 661 -21.43 -29.92 23.69
CA ASP A 661 -22.40 -29.71 24.78
C ASP A 661 -22.02 -28.57 25.76
N GLU A 662 -20.87 -27.92 25.59
CA GLU A 662 -20.42 -26.81 26.47
C GLU A 662 -19.83 -25.60 25.72
N ALA A 663 -20.37 -25.23 24.55
CA ALA A 663 -20.02 -23.96 23.91
C ALA A 663 -20.85 -22.79 24.49
N PRO A 664 -20.25 -21.80 25.20
CA PRO A 664 -20.99 -20.70 25.84
C PRO A 664 -21.45 -19.60 24.86
N PHE A 665 -21.40 -19.84 23.55
CA PHE A 665 -21.63 -18.81 22.53
C PHE A 665 -23.08 -18.71 22.02
N GLY A 666 -23.92 -19.72 22.23
CA GLY A 666 -25.29 -19.74 21.71
C GLY A 666 -26.27 -18.77 22.39
N ASN A 667 -26.05 -18.42 23.66
CA ASN A 667 -27.02 -17.62 24.45
C ASN A 667 -26.66 -16.15 24.64
N ARG A 668 -25.46 -15.69 24.23
CA ARG A 668 -25.04 -14.30 24.48
C ARG A 668 -25.51 -13.28 23.44
N PHE A 669 -25.95 -13.75 22.27
CA PHE A 669 -26.44 -12.85 21.22
C PHE A 669 -27.81 -12.28 21.57
N ALA A 670 -28.70 -13.09 22.15
CA ALA A 670 -29.99 -12.63 22.68
C ALA A 670 -29.81 -11.62 23.84
N GLU A 671 -28.87 -11.90 24.76
CA GLU A 671 -28.53 -10.98 25.86
C GLU A 671 -27.93 -9.65 25.36
N TRP A 672 -27.19 -9.65 24.25
CA TRP A 672 -26.64 -8.43 23.63
C TRP A 672 -27.68 -7.65 22.82
N TRP A 673 -28.64 -8.35 22.20
CA TRP A 673 -29.74 -7.73 21.46
C TRP A 673 -30.73 -7.04 22.40
N ASP A 674 -31.02 -7.63 23.56
CA ASP A 674 -31.85 -7.02 24.59
C ASP A 674 -31.16 -5.81 25.25
N LEU A 675 -29.83 -5.83 25.38
CA LEU A 675 -29.06 -4.68 25.89
C LEU A 675 -29.08 -3.47 24.92
N TYR A 676 -29.31 -3.71 23.63
CA TYR A 676 -29.36 -2.67 22.59
C TYR A 676 -30.74 -2.01 22.49
N LYS A 677 -31.81 -2.68 22.91
CA LYS A 677 -33.16 -2.10 22.97
C LYS A 677 -33.34 -1.06 24.07
N ASP A 678 -32.53 -1.11 25.12
CA ASP A 678 -32.62 -0.20 26.28
C ASP A 678 -31.83 1.12 26.11
N ILE A 679 -31.26 1.39 24.92
CA ILE A 679 -30.44 2.60 24.67
C ILE A 679 -31.22 3.74 24.01
N ASP A 680 -32.48 3.53 23.60
CA ASP A 680 -33.33 4.57 22.98
C ASP A 680 -34.32 5.26 23.92
N ASP A 681 -34.19 5.07 25.24
CA ASP A 681 -35.06 5.75 26.22
C ASP A 681 -34.35 6.97 26.84
N GLU A 682 -34.68 8.16 26.32
CA GLU A 682 -34.16 9.50 26.69
C GLU A 682 -34.39 9.94 28.15
N SER A 683 -34.75 9.03 29.06
CA SER A 683 -35.21 9.35 30.41
C SER A 683 -34.20 9.14 31.56
N SER A 684 -32.97 8.69 31.30
CA SER A 684 -32.01 8.33 32.36
C SER A 684 -30.91 9.36 32.69
N ILE A 685 -30.82 10.49 31.97
CA ILE A 685 -29.89 11.59 32.31
C ILE A 685 -30.54 12.56 33.31
N LYS A 686 -30.76 12.13 34.56
CA LYS A 686 -31.07 13.05 35.68
C LYS A 686 -31.03 12.38 37.05
N LYS A 687 -29.97 11.62 37.38
CA LYS A 687 -29.83 11.11 38.76
C LYS A 687 -28.42 10.66 39.15
N GLU A 688 -27.40 11.52 38.99
CA GLU A 688 -26.12 11.27 39.69
C GLU A 688 -25.31 12.52 40.08
N GLU A 689 -25.98 13.65 40.29
CA GLU A 689 -25.42 14.78 41.03
C GLU A 689 -25.88 14.75 42.49
N THR A 690 -25.28 13.90 43.32
CA THR A 690 -25.12 14.13 44.77
C THR A 690 -24.38 12.96 45.41
N LYS A 691 -23.05 13.06 45.45
CA LYS A 691 -22.18 12.53 46.54
C LYS A 691 -20.70 12.79 46.21
N ARG A 692 -20.31 14.06 46.27
CA ARG A 692 -18.90 14.47 46.47
C ARG A 692 -18.76 15.05 47.86
N SER A 693 -18.25 14.27 48.80
CA SER A 693 -17.69 14.76 50.06
C SER A 693 -17.04 13.61 50.82
N SER A 694 -15.71 13.55 50.76
CA SER A 694 -14.78 13.21 51.87
C SER A 694 -13.53 12.46 51.37
N THR A 695 -12.43 13.20 51.27
CA THR A 695 -11.07 12.68 51.49
C THR A 695 -10.95 12.29 52.98
N PRO A 696 -10.19 11.24 53.36
CA PRO A 696 -8.75 11.45 53.60
C PRO A 696 -7.80 10.23 53.47
N LYS A 697 -6.54 10.58 53.15
CA LYS A 697 -5.23 10.10 53.69
C LYS A 697 -4.65 8.72 53.35
N ARG A 698 -3.50 8.80 52.65
CA ARG A 698 -2.19 8.15 52.90
C ARG A 698 -2.17 6.84 53.70
N LYS A 699 -1.70 5.78 53.04
CA LYS A 699 -0.41 5.13 53.35
C LYS A 699 0.19 4.54 52.09
#